data_AF-A0A8H2XVR9-F1
#
_entry.id   AF-A0A8H2XVR9-F1
#
_cell.length_a   1.000
_cell.length_b   1.000
_cell.length_c   1.000
_cell.angle_alpha   90.00
_cell.angle_beta   90.00
_cell.angle_gamma   90.00
#
_symmetry.space_group_name_H-M   'P 1'
#
loop_
_entity.id
_entity.type
_entity.pdbx_description
1 polymer ?
#
loop_
_entity_poly.entity_id
_entity_poly.type
_entity_poly.pdbx_seq_one_letter_code
_entity_poly.pdbx_strand_id
1 'polypeptide(L)'
;MSARPSLDNPQLDARNGPVPHFDRHLSVLKSGYLYFFSERIRIEGQYIEELKALYKRMKQQDSALEIGMEYSQARAAWREVRESLDREVQSRTAFCTAVNTDVIRPLRELRDTQERTRQRIHEDMKESQSAYTDCAENQLPRAQKLYRRKCQEAEESRMAPAIPMPPNQHPPNNPNDPGRPLFSPSQETFSPPPSYANLHSAEGGHTHPTPNTAAGTSSTGLVSTTSRGEGPDRARSPPPQAGPRAAIQDFTQQSKKGLNQLKSFLDGKRDVGGSLREGSERGNSALRNVRARREAEEADKEYRKVVYKLETLRRWRGNVIRAGFTSLETFMVDLSLEVTKVLQRYTDTLIATATTNTQFATQSQSIVSHINPEREILAAHQLIPEHISRVLPKRTLYQNYTYGDSLDLIFGFSLLDYAAARNLEDGAVPGLVAKAVQAVDERGLDSEGIYRISGRQAIVQDLTHRIEKDEANFEFEKTTDIFCIASLLKRYLRELPEPLFKFPLAERLQHSSGRSEHIKNGFIMLRGKLRRLPGVHQSTMRVVVEHLARVAARSQKNKMDARNLSIVFSGVIFGEDEIPKGSSDLLNVGTMKDTLMEDLINYAPMLFDENAHTRIEGASPASSMFFYANATSGGDELPDYTASTSVSVGPEKGEKAGSTSGHSAKPSIHESQDFYHDEKEKEREKEKEVGKAGKEKEKEKEK
;
A
#
# COMPACT_ATOMS: atom_id res chain seq x y z
N MET A 1 -20.55 74.52 -6.87
CA MET A 1 -21.80 73.83 -6.46
C MET A 1 -21.66 72.35 -6.76
N SER A 2 -22.02 71.45 -5.85
CA SER A 2 -22.18 70.02 -6.14
C SER A 2 -23.59 69.61 -5.75
N ALA A 3 -24.29 68.90 -6.63
CA ALA A 3 -25.66 68.48 -6.39
C ALA A 3 -25.69 67.43 -5.27
N ARG A 4 -26.48 67.67 -4.22
CA ARG A 4 -26.87 66.60 -3.30
C ARG A 4 -27.66 65.56 -4.10
N PRO A 5 -27.27 64.28 -4.13
CA PRO A 5 -28.10 63.25 -4.74
C PRO A 5 -29.45 63.19 -4.00
N SER A 6 -30.55 63.03 -4.75
CA SER A 6 -31.85 62.79 -4.14
C SER A 6 -31.79 61.47 -3.35
N LEU A 7 -32.24 61.50 -2.10
CA LEU A 7 -32.32 60.31 -1.25
C LEU A 7 -33.51 59.40 -1.62
N ASP A 8 -34.46 59.90 -2.42
CA ASP A 8 -35.66 59.19 -2.83
C ASP A 8 -35.46 58.52 -4.21
N ASN A 9 -34.52 57.57 -4.31
CA ASN A 9 -34.38 56.69 -5.48
C ASN A 9 -34.31 55.20 -5.06
N PRO A 10 -35.44 54.47 -5.11
CA PRO A 10 -35.52 53.07 -4.65
C PRO A 10 -34.52 52.10 -5.28
N GLN A 11 -34.02 52.39 -6.49
CA GLN A 11 -33.06 51.52 -7.19
C GLN A 11 -31.64 51.56 -6.58
N LEU A 12 -31.27 52.63 -5.87
CA LEU A 12 -29.97 52.72 -5.19
C LEU A 12 -29.98 51.95 -3.85
N ASP A 13 -31.06 52.07 -3.07
CA ASP A 13 -31.27 51.31 -1.83
C ASP A 13 -31.23 49.79 -2.09
N ALA A 14 -31.80 49.33 -3.20
CA ALA A 14 -31.86 47.91 -3.57
C ALA A 14 -30.48 47.27 -3.84
N ARG A 15 -29.46 48.05 -4.22
CA ARG A 15 -28.13 47.53 -4.59
C ARG A 15 -27.04 47.78 -3.54
N ASN A 16 -27.23 48.81 -2.71
CA ASN A 16 -26.27 49.28 -1.71
C ASN A 16 -26.72 49.08 -0.24
N GLY A 17 -27.90 48.50 0.00
CA GLY A 17 -28.33 48.10 1.35
C GLY A 17 -27.50 46.94 1.94
N PRO A 18 -27.61 46.65 3.25
CA PRO A 18 -26.80 45.62 3.90
C PRO A 18 -27.12 44.19 3.45
N VAL A 19 -28.37 43.90 3.04
CA VAL A 19 -28.77 42.55 2.59
C VAL A 19 -27.98 42.09 1.35
N PRO A 20 -27.86 42.87 0.25
CA PRO A 20 -26.92 42.59 -0.85
C PRO A 20 -25.46 42.35 -0.45
N HIS A 21 -24.99 42.86 0.69
CA HIS A 21 -23.65 42.58 1.19
C HIS A 21 -23.58 41.26 1.97
N PHE A 22 -24.55 40.98 2.85
CA PHE A 22 -24.70 39.65 3.46
C PHE A 22 -24.73 38.55 2.39
N ASP A 23 -25.49 38.76 1.31
CA ASP A 23 -25.62 37.80 0.21
C ASP A 23 -24.28 37.48 -0.49
N ARG A 24 -23.40 38.48 -0.63
CA ARG A 24 -22.04 38.28 -1.16
C ARG A 24 -21.18 37.46 -0.21
N HIS A 25 -21.15 37.80 1.07
CA HIS A 25 -20.35 37.07 2.07
C HIS A 25 -20.86 35.64 2.30
N LEU A 26 -22.18 35.42 2.30
CA LEU A 26 -22.80 34.09 2.35
C LEU A 26 -22.51 33.28 1.08
N SER A 27 -22.47 33.91 -0.11
CA SER A 27 -22.06 33.27 -1.36
C SER A 27 -20.58 32.86 -1.36
N VAL A 28 -19.67 33.71 -0.85
CA VAL A 28 -18.25 33.35 -0.66
C VAL A 28 -18.09 32.18 0.33
N LEU A 29 -18.84 32.19 1.43
CA LEU A 29 -18.82 31.11 2.42
C LEU A 29 -19.34 29.78 1.85
N LYS A 30 -20.43 29.82 1.05
CA LYS A 30 -21.07 28.63 0.45
C LYS A 30 -20.29 28.09 -0.76
N SER A 31 -20.01 28.94 -1.74
CA SER A 31 -19.47 28.56 -3.06
C SER A 31 -17.94 28.59 -3.11
N GLY A 32 -17.29 29.28 -2.17
CA GLY A 32 -15.86 29.21 -1.93
C GLY A 32 -15.52 28.15 -0.90
N TYR A 33 -15.45 28.53 0.38
CA TYR A 33 -14.88 27.69 1.44
C TYR A 33 -15.61 26.34 1.63
N LEU A 34 -16.93 26.36 1.83
CA LEU A 34 -17.69 25.12 2.05
C LEU A 34 -17.66 24.18 0.85
N TYR A 35 -17.72 24.71 -0.38
CA TYR A 35 -17.61 23.90 -1.60
C TYR A 35 -16.24 23.23 -1.71
N PHE A 36 -15.15 24.00 -1.56
CA PHE A 36 -13.77 23.49 -1.62
C PHE A 36 -13.52 22.33 -0.65
N PHE A 37 -13.88 22.50 0.63
CA PHE A 37 -13.65 21.44 1.62
C PHE A 37 -14.56 20.23 1.42
N SER A 38 -15.79 20.42 0.94
CA SER A 38 -16.70 19.30 0.61
C SER A 38 -16.14 18.46 -0.55
N GLU A 39 -15.65 19.11 -1.61
CA GLU A 39 -15.02 18.42 -2.74
C GLU A 39 -13.69 17.78 -2.36
N ARG A 40 -12.87 18.39 -1.50
CA ARG A 40 -11.63 17.76 -1.01
C ARG A 40 -11.91 16.46 -0.28
N ILE A 41 -12.89 16.42 0.64
CA ILE A 41 -13.28 15.17 1.31
C ILE A 41 -13.88 14.17 0.31
N ARG A 42 -14.66 14.62 -0.68
CA ARG A 42 -15.22 13.74 -1.71
C ARG A 42 -14.12 13.02 -2.52
N ILE A 43 -13.08 13.75 -2.93
CA ILE A 43 -11.93 13.22 -3.66
C ILE A 43 -11.10 12.27 -2.77
N GLU A 44 -10.79 12.68 -1.55
CA GLU A 44 -10.04 11.85 -0.59
C GLU A 44 -10.79 10.55 -0.26
N GLY A 45 -12.12 10.61 -0.13
CA GLY A 45 -12.98 9.45 0.10
C GLY A 45 -13.00 8.45 -1.06
N GLN A 46 -12.92 8.92 -2.31
CA GLN A 46 -12.78 8.03 -3.47
C GLN A 46 -11.43 7.28 -3.42
N TYR A 47 -10.35 8.01 -3.16
CA TYR A 47 -9.00 7.44 -3.04
C TYR A 47 -8.90 6.42 -1.88
N ILE A 48 -9.52 6.70 -0.73
CA ILE A 48 -9.59 5.80 0.43
C ILE A 48 -10.25 4.46 0.05
N GLU A 49 -11.40 4.47 -0.63
CA GLU A 49 -12.06 3.21 -1.02
C GLU A 49 -11.29 2.45 -2.12
N GLU A 50 -10.61 3.13 -3.04
CA GLU A 50 -9.73 2.50 -4.03
C GLU A 50 -8.52 1.78 -3.37
N LEU A 51 -7.81 2.45 -2.46
CA LEU A 51 -6.70 1.83 -1.71
C LEU A 51 -7.16 0.64 -0.85
N LYS A 52 -8.33 0.77 -0.22
CA LYS A 52 -8.96 -0.27 0.62
C LYS A 52 -9.41 -1.48 -0.20
N ALA A 53 -9.91 -1.27 -1.41
CA ALA A 53 -10.22 -2.33 -2.37
C ALA A 53 -8.94 -3.07 -2.83
N LEU A 54 -7.86 -2.33 -3.10
CA LEU A 54 -6.54 -2.89 -3.43
C LEU A 54 -6.00 -3.75 -2.27
N TYR A 55 -5.96 -3.21 -1.05
CA TYR A 55 -5.53 -3.94 0.15
C TYR A 55 -6.31 -5.25 0.35
N LYS A 56 -7.65 -5.19 0.31
CA LYS A 56 -8.51 -6.37 0.48
C LYS A 56 -8.23 -7.43 -0.58
N ARG A 57 -8.06 -7.03 -1.85
CA ARG A 57 -7.74 -7.94 -2.96
C ARG A 57 -6.37 -8.59 -2.79
N MET A 58 -5.33 -7.81 -2.49
CA MET A 58 -3.98 -8.33 -2.26
C MET A 58 -3.94 -9.29 -1.07
N LYS A 59 -4.59 -8.96 0.04
CA LYS A 59 -4.66 -9.82 1.23
C LYS A 59 -5.35 -11.15 0.98
N GLN A 60 -6.42 -11.15 0.17
CA GLN A 60 -7.09 -12.39 -0.26
C GLN A 60 -6.20 -13.26 -1.16
N GLN A 61 -5.43 -12.66 -2.08
CA GLN A 61 -4.52 -13.38 -2.96
C GLN A 61 -3.30 -13.94 -2.19
N ASP A 62 -2.68 -13.14 -1.31
CA ASP A 62 -1.52 -13.57 -0.50
C ASP A 62 -1.84 -14.71 0.46
N SER A 63 -3.08 -14.80 0.98
CA SER A 63 -3.47 -15.82 1.95
C SER A 63 -3.29 -17.26 1.45
N ALA A 64 -3.27 -17.48 0.12
CA ALA A 64 -2.94 -18.76 -0.49
C ALA A 64 -1.44 -18.93 -0.81
N LEU A 65 -0.68 -17.83 -0.89
CA LEU A 65 0.74 -17.78 -1.28
C LEU A 65 1.71 -17.74 -0.08
N GLU A 66 1.24 -17.46 1.13
CA GLU A 66 2.08 -17.45 2.34
C GLU A 66 2.32 -18.87 2.92
N ILE A 67 1.53 -19.88 2.51
CA ILE A 67 1.63 -21.27 2.99
C ILE A 67 3.00 -21.86 2.63
N GLY A 68 3.78 -22.24 3.65
CA GLY A 68 5.11 -22.84 3.47
C GLY A 68 6.24 -21.85 3.14
N MET A 69 5.97 -20.55 3.07
CA MET A 69 6.99 -19.50 2.83
C MET A 69 7.22 -18.58 4.04
N GLU A 70 6.83 -19.01 5.23
CA GLU A 70 6.90 -18.20 6.47
C GLU A 70 8.33 -17.80 6.87
N TYR A 71 9.35 -18.51 6.37
CA TYR A 71 10.76 -18.22 6.58
C TYR A 71 11.32 -17.11 5.67
N SER A 72 10.58 -16.68 4.64
CA SER A 72 11.07 -15.67 3.69
C SER A 72 10.99 -14.25 4.25
N GLN A 73 12.15 -13.60 4.29
CA GLN A 73 12.31 -12.18 4.63
C GLN A 73 11.67 -11.28 3.57
N ALA A 74 11.77 -11.66 2.28
CA ALA A 74 11.10 -10.95 1.20
C ALA A 74 9.57 -10.98 1.34
N ARG A 75 9.00 -12.13 1.74
CA ARG A 75 7.55 -12.25 2.02
C ARG A 75 7.13 -11.50 3.28
N ALA A 76 7.95 -11.49 4.34
CA ALA A 76 7.71 -10.68 5.52
C ALA A 76 7.73 -9.16 5.23
N ALA A 77 8.69 -8.69 4.42
CA ALA A 77 8.77 -7.30 3.99
C ALA A 77 7.59 -6.89 3.07
N TRP A 78 7.18 -7.77 2.15
CA TRP A 78 5.97 -7.57 1.35
C TRP A 78 4.70 -7.48 2.23
N ARG A 79 4.59 -8.34 3.25
CA ARG A 79 3.51 -8.28 4.23
C ARG A 79 3.49 -6.94 4.96
N GLU A 80 4.63 -6.40 5.39
CA GLU A 80 4.71 -5.06 6.00
C GLU A 80 4.20 -3.97 5.06
N VAL A 81 4.63 -3.96 3.79
CA VAL A 81 4.15 -2.99 2.78
C VAL A 81 2.64 -3.10 2.57
N ARG A 82 2.09 -4.32 2.56
CA ARG A 82 0.64 -4.56 2.46
C ARG A 82 -0.14 -4.04 3.67
N GLU A 83 0.32 -4.30 4.89
CA GLU A 83 -0.35 -3.80 6.11
C GLU A 83 -0.01 -2.31 6.41
N SER A 84 1.02 -1.74 5.76
CA SER A 84 1.26 -0.29 5.69
C SER A 84 0.17 0.42 4.88
N LEU A 85 -0.35 -0.22 3.83
CA LEU A 85 -1.41 0.35 3.00
C LEU A 85 -2.73 0.53 3.77
N ASP A 86 -3.10 -0.44 4.62
CA ASP A 86 -4.30 -0.31 5.47
C ASP A 86 -4.11 0.77 6.55
N ARG A 87 -2.90 0.92 7.10
CA ARG A 87 -2.58 2.03 8.01
C ARG A 87 -2.67 3.40 7.33
N GLU A 88 -2.29 3.52 6.05
CA GLU A 88 -2.54 4.73 5.26
C GLU A 88 -4.05 4.99 5.03
N VAL A 89 -4.83 3.96 4.71
CA VAL A 89 -6.29 4.04 4.59
C VAL A 89 -6.92 4.55 5.90
N GLN A 90 -6.48 4.03 7.06
CA GLN A 90 -6.92 4.50 8.37
C GLN A 90 -6.51 5.97 8.63
N SER A 91 -5.25 6.33 8.36
CA SER A 91 -4.71 7.71 8.49
C SER A 91 -5.52 8.73 7.67
N ARG A 92 -5.84 8.41 6.42
CA ARG A 92 -6.65 9.28 5.54
C ARG A 92 -8.13 9.30 5.93
N THR A 93 -8.67 8.20 6.46
CA THR A 93 -10.03 8.17 7.03
C THR A 93 -10.14 9.08 8.26
N ALA A 94 -9.10 9.15 9.10
CA ALA A 94 -9.02 10.09 10.21
C ALA A 94 -8.92 11.56 9.72
N PHE A 95 -8.12 11.84 8.68
CA PHE A 95 -8.06 13.15 8.02
C PHE A 95 -9.44 13.63 7.55
N CYS A 96 -10.17 12.81 6.79
CA CYS A 96 -11.55 13.14 6.35
C CYS A 96 -12.48 13.41 7.54
N THR A 97 -12.37 12.62 8.60
CA THR A 97 -13.19 12.77 9.81
C THR A 97 -12.91 14.10 10.53
N ALA A 98 -11.63 14.48 10.65
CA ALA A 98 -11.20 15.75 11.23
C ALA A 98 -11.67 16.94 10.38
N VAL A 99 -11.39 16.97 9.08
CA VAL A 99 -11.81 18.09 8.21
C VAL A 99 -13.34 18.26 8.20
N ASN A 100 -14.13 17.18 8.24
CA ASN A 100 -15.58 17.29 8.37
C ASN A 100 -16.00 17.94 9.72
N THR A 101 -15.38 17.51 10.83
CA THR A 101 -15.76 17.87 12.20
C THR A 101 -15.29 19.27 12.62
N ASP A 102 -14.10 19.66 12.17
CA ASP A 102 -13.35 20.84 12.63
C ASP A 102 -13.21 21.95 11.58
N VAL A 103 -13.57 21.69 10.32
CA VAL A 103 -13.52 22.69 9.22
C VAL A 103 -14.89 22.89 8.58
N ILE A 104 -15.54 21.82 8.10
CA ILE A 104 -16.83 21.93 7.41
C ILE A 104 -17.96 22.29 8.38
N ARG A 105 -18.01 21.66 9.56
CA ARG A 105 -19.08 21.91 10.53
C ARG A 105 -19.10 23.35 11.08
N PRO A 106 -17.99 23.96 11.57
CA PRO A 106 -18.03 25.34 12.06
C PRO A 106 -18.44 26.36 10.98
N LEU A 107 -17.92 26.22 9.75
CA LEU A 107 -18.31 27.07 8.62
C LEU A 107 -19.80 26.92 8.26
N ARG A 108 -20.39 25.72 8.42
CA ARG A 108 -21.81 25.44 8.20
C ARG A 108 -22.68 26.07 9.29
N GLU A 109 -22.29 25.94 10.56
CA GLU A 109 -22.98 26.53 11.70
C GLU A 109 -22.95 28.07 11.67
N LEU A 110 -21.81 28.66 11.25
CA LEU A 110 -21.71 30.09 10.96
C LEU A 110 -22.66 30.52 9.84
N ARG A 111 -22.61 29.84 8.68
CA ARG A 111 -23.51 30.11 7.53
C ARG A 111 -24.97 30.13 7.96
N ASP A 112 -25.41 29.08 8.65
CA ASP A 112 -26.82 28.92 9.03
C ASP A 112 -27.25 29.93 10.10
N THR A 113 -26.33 30.44 10.91
CA THR A 113 -26.58 31.54 11.85
C THR A 113 -26.70 32.88 11.14
N GLN A 114 -25.82 33.14 10.17
CA GLN A 114 -25.78 34.42 9.47
C GLN A 114 -26.87 34.55 8.38
N GLU A 115 -27.31 33.44 7.78
CA GLU A 115 -28.52 33.40 6.93
C GLU A 115 -29.78 33.79 7.72
N ARG A 116 -29.97 33.26 8.95
CA ARG A 116 -31.07 33.66 9.85
C ARG A 116 -31.00 35.15 10.20
N THR A 117 -29.80 35.68 10.46
CA THR A 117 -29.58 37.12 10.71
C THR A 117 -29.93 37.97 9.49
N ARG A 118 -29.48 37.58 8.29
CA ARG A 118 -29.80 38.21 7.01
C ARG A 118 -31.31 38.26 6.74
N GLN A 119 -32.02 37.16 6.97
CA GLN A 119 -33.48 37.09 6.80
C GLN A 119 -34.22 38.01 7.77
N ARG A 120 -33.81 38.08 9.04
CA ARG A 120 -34.37 39.03 10.01
C ARG A 120 -34.17 40.49 9.56
N ILE A 121 -32.96 40.84 9.13
CA ILE A 121 -32.64 42.21 8.67
C ILE A 121 -33.49 42.57 7.45
N HIS A 122 -33.71 41.63 6.51
CA HIS A 122 -34.59 41.83 5.36
C HIS A 122 -36.02 42.19 5.78
N GLU A 123 -36.63 41.44 6.69
CA GLU A 123 -38.02 41.72 7.12
C GLU A 123 -38.12 42.98 7.99
N ASP A 124 -37.18 43.24 8.91
CA ASP A 124 -37.12 44.50 9.68
C ASP A 124 -36.96 45.72 8.72
N MET A 125 -36.13 45.61 7.66
CA MET A 125 -35.99 46.65 6.63
C MET A 125 -37.27 46.85 5.81
N LYS A 126 -37.94 45.76 5.42
CA LYS A 126 -39.18 45.74 4.62
C LYS A 126 -40.37 46.32 5.37
N GLU A 127 -40.51 46.02 6.67
CA GLU A 127 -41.48 46.68 7.56
C GLU A 127 -41.23 48.21 7.59
N SER A 128 -39.96 48.61 7.76
CA SER A 128 -39.59 50.04 7.81
C SER A 128 -39.83 50.79 6.50
N GLN A 129 -39.63 50.13 5.35
CA GLN A 129 -39.95 50.72 4.04
C GLN A 129 -41.46 50.87 3.85
N SER A 130 -42.22 49.78 4.08
CA SER A 130 -43.66 49.78 3.85
C SER A 130 -44.39 50.84 4.69
N ALA A 131 -44.02 50.98 5.97
CA ALA A 131 -44.58 51.99 6.85
C ALA A 131 -44.22 53.43 6.43
N TYR A 132 -42.98 53.67 5.96
CA TYR A 132 -42.55 54.96 5.45
C TYR A 132 -43.28 55.33 4.16
N THR A 133 -43.32 54.41 3.17
CA THR A 133 -43.99 54.58 1.89
C THR A 133 -45.49 54.88 2.05
N ASP A 134 -46.23 54.13 2.88
CA ASP A 134 -47.64 54.44 3.13
C ASP A 134 -47.84 55.83 3.77
N CYS A 135 -46.94 56.23 4.67
CA CYS A 135 -47.00 57.57 5.26
C CYS A 135 -46.68 58.68 4.25
N ALA A 136 -45.71 58.46 3.35
CA ALA A 136 -45.24 59.42 2.36
C ALA A 136 -46.18 59.58 1.15
N GLU A 137 -46.72 58.47 0.63
CA GLU A 137 -47.50 58.43 -0.61
C GLU A 137 -49.01 58.50 -0.36
N ASN A 138 -49.53 57.81 0.68
CA ASN A 138 -50.96 57.81 0.98
C ASN A 138 -51.35 58.88 2.00
N GLN A 139 -50.67 58.97 3.14
CA GLN A 139 -51.12 59.82 4.26
C GLN A 139 -50.76 61.30 4.04
N LEU A 140 -49.50 61.60 3.71
CA LEU A 140 -49.02 62.98 3.53
C LEU A 140 -49.78 63.76 2.44
N PRO A 141 -50.00 63.26 1.22
CA PRO A 141 -50.63 64.07 0.16
C PRO A 141 -52.12 64.29 0.42
N ARG A 142 -52.80 63.32 1.07
CA ARG A 142 -54.19 63.47 1.51
C ARG A 142 -54.32 64.56 2.57
N ALA A 143 -53.47 64.54 3.60
CA ALA A 143 -53.45 65.56 4.65
C ALA A 143 -53.08 66.94 4.08
N GLN A 144 -52.06 67.04 3.22
CA GLN A 144 -51.65 68.29 2.59
C GLN A 144 -52.74 68.88 1.68
N LYS A 145 -53.42 68.04 0.87
CA LYS A 145 -54.51 68.49 0.00
C LYS A 145 -55.74 68.94 0.80
N LEU A 146 -56.07 68.24 1.89
CA LEU A 146 -57.16 68.62 2.80
C LEU A 146 -56.86 69.96 3.49
N TYR A 147 -55.65 70.13 4.03
CA TYR A 147 -55.20 71.38 4.64
C TYR A 147 -55.26 72.55 3.67
N ARG A 148 -54.67 72.42 2.47
CA ARG A 148 -54.73 73.48 1.43
C ARG A 148 -56.17 73.87 1.08
N ARG A 149 -57.05 72.88 0.87
CA ARG A 149 -58.46 73.15 0.56
C ARG A 149 -59.19 73.85 1.72
N LYS A 150 -58.95 73.45 2.97
CA LYS A 150 -59.56 74.11 4.14
C LYS A 150 -59.02 75.52 4.38
N CYS A 151 -57.77 75.81 4.06
CA CYS A 151 -57.28 77.19 4.03
C CYS A 151 -58.01 78.02 2.96
N GLN A 152 -58.20 77.50 1.75
CA GLN A 152 -58.94 78.19 0.68
C GLN A 152 -60.40 78.45 1.09
N GLU A 153 -61.11 77.43 1.57
CA GLU A 153 -62.49 77.56 2.11
C GLU A 153 -62.58 78.62 3.23
N ALA A 154 -61.54 78.76 4.07
CA ALA A 154 -61.49 79.75 5.14
C ALA A 154 -61.15 81.18 4.67
N GLU A 155 -60.30 81.34 3.64
CA GLU A 155 -60.01 82.65 3.06
C GLU A 155 -61.17 83.18 2.21
N GLU A 156 -61.85 82.31 1.47
CA GLU A 156 -63.12 82.60 0.77
C GLU A 156 -64.19 83.05 1.78
N SER A 157 -64.34 82.31 2.89
CA SER A 157 -65.25 82.66 3.99
C SER A 157 -64.85 83.95 4.74
N ARG A 158 -63.64 84.49 4.51
CA ARG A 158 -63.16 85.78 5.04
C ARG A 158 -63.41 86.93 4.07
N MET A 159 -63.48 86.68 2.76
CA MET A 159 -63.71 87.71 1.74
C MET A 159 -65.18 87.86 1.31
N ALA A 160 -66.08 87.01 1.81
CA ALA A 160 -67.52 87.18 1.61
C ALA A 160 -68.05 88.51 2.22
N PRO A 161 -68.80 89.33 1.47
CA PRO A 161 -69.17 90.68 1.89
C PRO A 161 -70.28 90.70 2.97
N ALA A 162 -70.15 91.62 3.93
CA ALA A 162 -71.21 91.92 4.89
C ALA A 162 -72.18 92.97 4.31
N ILE A 163 -73.46 92.59 4.14
CA ILE A 163 -74.49 93.46 3.55
C ILE A 163 -74.80 94.65 4.50
N PRO A 164 -74.80 95.92 4.04
CA PRO A 164 -75.09 97.11 4.85
C PRO A 164 -76.51 97.19 5.45
N MET A 165 -76.71 98.15 6.36
CA MET A 165 -78.03 98.53 6.91
C MET A 165 -78.63 99.71 6.13
N PRO A 166 -79.94 99.76 5.88
CA PRO A 166 -80.64 100.99 5.51
C PRO A 166 -80.78 101.92 6.73
N PRO A 167 -80.95 103.25 6.52
CA PRO A 167 -80.99 104.24 7.59
C PRO A 167 -82.34 104.31 8.32
N ASN A 168 -82.34 104.85 9.54
CA ASN A 168 -83.56 105.28 10.23
C ASN A 168 -83.32 106.58 11.03
N GLN A 169 -84.39 107.26 11.43
CA GLN A 169 -84.41 108.67 11.84
C GLN A 169 -84.18 108.88 13.35
N HIS A 170 -83.59 110.03 13.71
CA HIS A 170 -83.55 110.62 15.07
C HIS A 170 -84.88 111.39 15.35
N PRO A 171 -85.16 111.99 16.55
CA PRO A 171 -84.36 112.16 17.79
C PRO A 171 -85.17 111.70 19.05
N PRO A 172 -85.02 112.21 20.32
CA PRO A 172 -84.02 113.11 20.93
C PRO A 172 -83.47 112.70 22.34
N ASN A 173 -82.46 113.47 22.80
CA ASN A 173 -82.12 113.79 24.22
C ASN A 173 -81.64 112.66 25.19
N ASN A 174 -80.74 112.92 26.17
CA ASN A 174 -79.71 113.98 26.34
C ASN A 174 -78.52 113.42 27.21
N PRO A 175 -77.66 114.15 27.98
CA PRO A 175 -76.21 113.98 27.84
C PRO A 175 -75.43 113.51 29.08
N ASN A 176 -74.18 113.07 28.83
CA ASN A 176 -72.92 113.17 29.61
C ASN A 176 -71.95 112.12 29.03
N ASP A 177 -70.85 112.40 28.33
CA ASP A 177 -69.71 113.32 28.57
C ASP A 177 -68.71 112.80 29.63
N PRO A 178 -67.37 112.88 29.44
CA PRO A 178 -66.54 112.81 28.21
C PRO A 178 -65.51 111.64 28.25
N GLY A 179 -64.62 111.50 27.25
CA GLY A 179 -63.39 110.67 27.41
C GLY A 179 -62.83 109.88 26.21
N ARG A 180 -62.51 110.52 25.07
CA ARG A 180 -61.64 109.99 24.00
C ARG A 180 -60.38 110.89 23.89
N PRO A 181 -59.26 110.55 23.19
CA PRO A 181 -59.20 109.89 21.86
C PRO A 181 -58.05 108.82 21.68
N LEU A 182 -58.20 107.84 20.75
CA LEU A 182 -57.48 107.66 19.45
C LEU A 182 -55.93 107.65 19.47
N PHE A 183 -55.30 106.67 18.79
CA PHE A 183 -54.86 106.82 17.37
C PHE A 183 -54.42 105.49 16.72
N SER A 184 -54.29 105.50 15.38
CA SER A 184 -53.81 104.42 14.48
C SER A 184 -52.97 105.07 13.33
N PRO A 185 -52.60 104.38 12.22
CA PRO A 185 -51.45 103.48 12.09
C PRO A 185 -50.47 103.88 10.94
N SER A 186 -49.33 103.18 10.81
CA SER A 186 -48.47 103.09 9.59
C SER A 186 -47.63 101.80 9.71
N GLN A 187 -47.65 100.86 8.74
CA GLN A 187 -46.84 100.78 7.50
C GLN A 187 -45.32 100.74 7.70
N GLU A 188 -44.68 99.60 7.37
CA GLU A 188 -43.69 99.49 6.27
C GLU A 188 -43.33 98.01 5.93
N THR A 189 -42.35 97.76 5.06
CA THR A 189 -42.26 96.58 4.16
C THR A 189 -41.03 95.66 4.29
N PHE A 190 -41.24 94.37 3.96
CA PHE A 190 -40.35 93.35 3.36
C PHE A 190 -38.84 93.20 3.73
N SER A 191 -38.48 91.91 3.90
CA SER A 191 -37.18 91.18 3.87
C SER A 191 -36.12 91.68 2.85
N PRO A 192 -34.82 91.26 2.91
CA PRO A 192 -34.27 90.02 3.54
C PRO A 192 -32.88 90.11 4.25
N PRO A 193 -32.35 89.01 4.83
CA PRO A 193 -30.98 88.93 5.35
C PRO A 193 -29.95 88.36 4.34
N PRO A 194 -28.69 88.86 4.31
CA PRO A 194 -27.57 88.29 3.55
C PRO A 194 -26.73 87.26 4.36
N SER A 195 -25.69 86.70 3.74
CA SER A 195 -24.89 85.57 4.25
C SER A 195 -23.42 85.59 3.76
N TYR A 196 -22.65 84.52 4.04
CA TYR A 196 -21.23 84.24 3.66
C TYR A 196 -20.13 84.96 4.48
N ALA A 197 -18.85 84.50 4.54
CA ALA A 197 -18.22 83.16 4.55
C ALA A 197 -16.66 83.27 4.72
N ASN A 198 -15.97 82.11 4.83
CA ASN A 198 -14.53 81.86 4.51
C ASN A 198 -13.44 82.36 5.51
N LEU A 199 -12.21 81.80 5.63
CA LEU A 199 -11.59 80.48 5.26
C LEU A 199 -10.17 80.32 5.91
N HIS A 200 -9.67 79.08 6.11
CA HIS A 200 -8.23 78.66 6.32
C HIS A 200 -7.49 79.21 7.59
N SER A 201 -6.30 78.78 8.08
CA SER A 201 -5.40 77.56 8.10
C SER A 201 -4.16 77.91 9.01
N ALA A 202 -3.24 77.07 9.54
CA ALA A 202 -3.08 75.62 9.86
C ALA A 202 -1.78 75.42 10.74
N GLU A 203 -1.37 74.16 11.07
CA GLU A 203 -0.10 73.73 11.76
C GLU A 203 0.11 74.15 13.26
N GLY A 204 0.86 73.47 14.16
CA GLY A 204 1.49 72.13 14.18
C GLY A 204 2.52 71.88 15.35
N GLY A 205 2.21 71.01 16.34
CA GLY A 205 3.16 70.46 17.37
C GLY A 205 3.42 71.31 18.65
N HIS A 206 3.90 70.80 19.81
CA HIS A 206 4.14 69.42 20.31
C HIS A 206 4.30 69.35 21.88
N THR A 207 4.19 68.13 22.47
CA THR A 207 4.72 67.60 23.79
C THR A 207 4.19 68.04 25.20
N HIS A 208 3.38 67.16 25.85
CA HIS A 208 3.59 66.39 27.13
C HIS A 208 4.01 67.03 28.51
N PRO A 209 3.89 66.34 29.70
CA PRO A 209 2.91 65.32 30.19
C PRO A 209 2.53 65.27 31.73
N THR A 210 1.39 64.65 32.10
CA THR A 210 1.12 63.79 33.33
C THR A 210 1.30 64.31 34.80
N PRO A 211 0.95 63.55 35.89
CA PRO A 211 -0.11 62.52 36.15
C PRO A 211 -0.89 62.71 37.50
N ASN A 212 -1.94 61.88 37.80
CA ASN A 212 -1.93 60.79 38.82
C ASN A 212 -3.29 60.36 39.45
N THR A 213 -3.41 59.03 39.64
CA THR A 213 -4.10 58.15 40.64
C THR A 213 -4.95 58.71 41.81
N ALA A 214 -5.82 57.94 42.50
CA ALA A 214 -6.53 56.66 42.29
C ALA A 214 -7.47 56.38 43.52
N ALA A 215 -8.26 55.30 43.51
CA ALA A 215 -9.21 54.93 44.60
C ALA A 215 -8.88 53.59 45.28
N GLY A 216 -9.48 53.32 46.46
CA GLY A 216 -9.59 51.95 47.00
C GLY A 216 -9.86 51.82 48.51
N THR A 217 -10.89 51.06 48.90
CA THR A 217 -11.12 50.52 50.26
C THR A 217 -12.07 49.31 50.25
N SER A 218 -11.59 48.14 50.72
CA SER A 218 -12.25 47.07 51.55
C SER A 218 -13.66 46.49 51.24
N SER A 219 -14.04 45.24 51.61
CA SER A 219 -13.32 43.95 51.86
C SER A 219 -14.29 42.80 52.27
N THR A 220 -14.12 41.59 51.69
CA THR A 220 -14.23 40.21 52.28
C THR A 220 -15.42 39.73 53.16
N GLY A 221 -15.92 38.50 52.90
CA GLY A 221 -16.56 37.60 53.89
C GLY A 221 -17.70 36.69 53.39
N LEU A 222 -18.07 35.60 54.08
CA LEU A 222 -17.58 34.21 53.88
C LEU A 222 -18.57 33.14 54.45
N VAL A 223 -18.78 32.02 53.71
CA VAL A 223 -19.06 30.62 54.18
C VAL A 223 -20.47 30.17 54.68
N SER A 224 -20.78 28.89 54.38
CA SER A 224 -21.83 27.96 54.92
C SER A 224 -23.27 28.02 54.33
N THR A 225 -24.10 26.95 54.42
CA THR A 225 -24.05 25.61 53.74
C THR A 225 -25.42 24.88 53.85
N THR A 226 -25.62 23.77 53.10
CA THR A 226 -26.79 22.83 53.11
C THR A 226 -28.08 23.34 52.41
N SER A 227 -28.89 22.53 51.69
CA SER A 227 -28.77 21.13 51.20
C SER A 227 -29.70 20.84 50.01
N ARG A 228 -29.33 19.86 49.15
CA ARG A 228 -30.15 18.98 48.25
C ARG A 228 -31.58 19.43 47.85
N GLY A 229 -31.98 19.49 46.57
CA GLY A 229 -31.28 19.36 45.28
C GLY A 229 -31.98 18.45 44.25
N GLU A 230 -32.30 18.96 43.06
CA GLU A 230 -32.83 18.22 41.90
C GLU A 230 -32.70 19.04 40.59
N GLY A 231 -32.53 18.39 39.43
CA GLY A 231 -32.78 18.96 38.09
C GLY A 231 -31.80 20.00 37.48
N PRO A 232 -31.39 19.90 36.20
CA PRO A 232 -30.66 20.95 35.49
C PRO A 232 -31.61 21.91 34.75
N ASP A 233 -31.76 23.14 35.26
CA ASP A 233 -32.69 24.12 34.68
C ASP A 233 -32.09 24.89 33.47
N ARG A 234 -32.95 25.29 32.53
CA ARG A 234 -32.52 26.04 31.33
C ARG A 234 -32.33 27.51 31.67
N ALA A 235 -31.07 27.97 31.67
CA ALA A 235 -30.72 29.39 31.81
C ALA A 235 -31.41 30.26 30.73
N ARG A 236 -32.53 30.89 31.12
CA ARG A 236 -33.32 31.79 30.28
C ARG A 236 -32.78 33.21 30.46
N SER A 237 -32.03 33.72 29.47
CA SER A 237 -31.60 35.13 29.47
C SER A 237 -32.81 36.07 29.57
N PRO A 238 -32.71 37.19 30.30
CA PRO A 238 -33.84 38.08 30.55
C PRO A 238 -34.34 38.75 29.25
N PRO A 239 -35.64 39.09 29.17
CA PRO A 239 -36.19 39.80 28.02
C PRO A 239 -35.57 41.21 27.90
N PRO A 240 -35.30 41.70 26.68
CA PRO A 240 -34.80 43.06 26.48
C PRO A 240 -35.85 44.09 26.91
N GLN A 241 -35.39 45.20 27.48
CA GLN A 241 -36.24 46.33 27.85
C GLN A 241 -37.03 46.86 26.63
N ALA A 242 -38.23 47.40 26.88
CA ALA A 242 -39.17 47.82 25.84
C ALA A 242 -38.59 48.97 24.96
N GLY A 243 -37.95 48.60 23.86
CA GLY A 243 -37.37 49.55 22.92
C GLY A 243 -38.41 50.32 22.08
N PRO A 244 -37.97 51.29 21.25
CA PRO A 244 -38.85 52.21 20.52
C PRO A 244 -39.91 51.55 19.62
N ARG A 245 -39.75 50.28 19.25
CA ARG A 245 -40.71 49.49 18.47
C ARG A 245 -42.09 49.43 19.16
N ALA A 246 -42.13 49.33 20.50
CA ALA A 246 -43.37 49.33 21.27
C ALA A 246 -44.10 50.68 21.20
N ALA A 247 -43.42 51.77 21.55
CA ALA A 247 -44.00 53.13 21.51
C ALA A 247 -44.48 53.54 20.10
N ILE A 248 -43.80 53.10 19.04
CA ILE A 248 -44.20 53.34 17.65
C ILE A 248 -45.41 52.45 17.25
N GLN A 249 -45.50 51.22 17.77
CA GLN A 249 -46.70 50.38 17.60
C GLN A 249 -47.92 50.95 18.32
N ASP A 250 -47.78 51.43 19.57
CA ASP A 250 -48.88 52.08 20.30
C ASP A 250 -49.34 53.36 19.59
N PHE A 251 -48.40 54.20 19.11
CA PHE A 251 -48.73 55.41 18.36
C PHE A 251 -49.43 55.10 17.02
N THR A 252 -49.02 54.04 16.31
CA THR A 252 -49.71 53.62 15.08
C THR A 252 -51.05 52.93 15.34
N GLN A 253 -51.23 52.25 16.48
CA GLN A 253 -52.54 51.76 16.92
C GLN A 253 -53.49 52.88 17.34
N GLN A 254 -53.03 53.88 18.11
CA GLN A 254 -53.82 55.08 18.42
C GLN A 254 -54.23 55.83 17.15
N SER A 255 -53.30 56.02 16.21
CA SER A 255 -53.56 56.63 14.90
C SER A 255 -54.65 55.86 14.11
N LYS A 256 -54.61 54.52 14.08
CA LYS A 256 -55.65 53.68 13.45
C LYS A 256 -57.00 53.76 14.19
N LYS A 257 -57.01 53.76 15.53
CA LYS A 257 -58.25 53.86 16.33
C LYS A 257 -58.93 55.23 16.14
N GLY A 258 -58.17 56.32 16.17
CA GLY A 258 -58.69 57.68 15.91
C GLY A 258 -59.25 57.85 14.50
N LEU A 259 -58.58 57.29 13.48
CA LEU A 259 -59.07 57.33 12.09
C LEU A 259 -60.37 56.53 11.91
N ASN A 260 -60.50 55.37 12.58
CA ASN A 260 -61.72 54.58 12.55
C ASN A 260 -62.89 55.24 13.32
N GLN A 261 -62.61 55.93 14.43
CA GLN A 261 -63.61 56.78 15.10
C GLN A 261 -64.06 57.94 14.19
N LEU A 262 -63.13 58.59 13.48
CA LEU A 262 -63.46 59.65 12.52
C LEU A 262 -64.33 59.13 11.37
N LYS A 263 -64.09 57.90 10.88
CA LYS A 263 -64.96 57.24 9.90
C LYS A 263 -66.36 57.00 10.45
N SER A 264 -66.49 56.51 11.68
CA SER A 264 -67.79 56.33 12.34
C SER A 264 -68.57 57.65 12.51
N PHE A 265 -67.89 58.74 12.85
CA PHE A 265 -68.48 60.09 12.90
C PHE A 265 -68.88 60.66 11.52
N LEU A 266 -68.33 60.14 10.42
CA LEU A 266 -68.65 60.55 9.05
C LEU A 266 -69.80 59.75 8.43
N ASP A 267 -69.90 58.45 8.70
CA ASP A 267 -71.04 57.62 8.27
C ASP A 267 -72.29 57.89 9.12
N GLY A 268 -72.14 58.04 10.45
CA GLY A 268 -73.23 58.26 11.41
C GLY A 268 -73.96 59.61 11.33
N LYS A 269 -73.89 60.29 10.19
CA LYS A 269 -74.57 61.58 9.95
C LYS A 269 -75.27 61.68 8.59
N ARG A 270 -75.44 60.55 7.90
CA ARG A 270 -76.36 60.39 6.75
C ARG A 270 -77.50 59.46 7.17
N ASP A 271 -78.57 60.04 7.71
CA ASP A 271 -79.97 59.55 7.69
C ASP A 271 -80.82 60.14 8.83
N VAL A 272 -81.14 61.43 8.74
CA VAL A 272 -82.45 61.99 9.13
C VAL A 272 -82.74 63.18 8.22
N GLY A 273 -83.82 63.13 7.45
CA GLY A 273 -84.37 64.28 6.73
C GLY A 273 -85.46 64.97 7.55
N GLY A 274 -85.45 66.30 7.60
CA GLY A 274 -86.47 67.11 8.27
C GLY A 274 -86.39 68.56 7.82
N SER A 275 -87.53 69.20 7.59
CA SER A 275 -87.63 70.53 6.97
C SER A 275 -88.03 71.63 7.97
N LEU A 276 -87.92 72.89 7.52
CA LEU A 276 -88.23 74.15 8.24
C LEU A 276 -87.17 74.49 9.32
N ARG A 277 -86.87 75.77 9.62
CA ARG A 277 -87.53 77.04 9.24
C ARG A 277 -86.47 78.15 9.06
N GLU A 278 -86.72 79.12 8.20
CA GLU A 278 -85.79 80.24 7.92
C GLU A 278 -85.68 81.23 9.10
N GLY A 279 -84.50 81.84 9.26
CA GLY A 279 -84.26 82.93 10.23
C GLY A 279 -82.79 83.33 10.38
N SER A 280 -82.49 84.63 10.20
CA SER A 280 -81.21 85.31 10.48
C SER A 280 -79.98 84.86 9.67
N GLU A 281 -79.82 85.43 8.47
CA GLU A 281 -78.63 85.19 7.62
C GLU A 281 -77.35 85.88 8.11
N ARG A 282 -77.45 87.03 8.79
CA ARG A 282 -76.26 87.75 9.31
C ARG A 282 -75.49 86.95 10.36
N GLY A 283 -76.18 86.18 11.22
CA GLY A 283 -75.53 85.26 12.15
C GLY A 283 -74.80 84.13 11.42
N ASN A 284 -75.38 83.62 10.33
CA ASN A 284 -74.82 82.53 9.54
C ASN A 284 -73.47 82.86 8.90
N SER A 285 -73.27 84.08 8.37
CA SER A 285 -71.98 84.44 7.74
C SER A 285 -70.82 84.44 8.76
N ALA A 286 -71.01 85.08 9.91
CA ALA A 286 -69.99 85.11 10.97
C ALA A 286 -69.70 83.71 11.55
N LEU A 287 -70.74 82.89 11.79
CA LEU A 287 -70.55 81.51 12.25
C LEU A 287 -69.86 80.62 11.18
N ARG A 288 -70.15 80.82 9.88
CA ARG A 288 -69.45 80.11 8.78
C ARG A 288 -67.96 80.45 8.75
N ASN A 289 -67.60 81.73 8.89
CA ASN A 289 -66.21 82.16 8.96
C ASN A 289 -65.46 81.49 10.14
N VAL A 290 -66.01 81.57 11.36
CA VAL A 290 -65.42 80.96 12.56
C VAL A 290 -65.33 79.43 12.43
N ARG A 291 -66.33 78.78 11.83
CA ARG A 291 -66.30 77.34 11.54
C ARG A 291 -65.21 76.99 10.52
N ALA A 292 -65.15 77.66 9.38
CA ALA A 292 -64.17 77.39 8.32
C ALA A 292 -62.74 77.57 8.83
N ARG A 293 -62.49 78.64 9.61
CA ARG A 293 -61.22 78.85 10.29
C ARG A 293 -60.88 77.72 11.27
N ARG A 294 -61.82 77.29 12.11
CA ARG A 294 -61.60 76.17 13.05
C ARG A 294 -61.30 74.86 12.31
N GLU A 295 -61.98 74.59 11.21
CA GLU A 295 -61.74 73.40 10.38
C GLU A 295 -60.38 73.46 9.65
N ALA A 296 -59.88 74.65 9.30
CA ALA A 296 -58.53 74.85 8.79
C ALA A 296 -57.45 74.66 9.87
N GLU A 297 -57.67 75.19 11.08
CA GLU A 297 -56.78 74.99 12.24
C GLU A 297 -56.77 73.52 12.71
N GLU A 298 -57.84 72.76 12.48
CA GLU A 298 -57.91 71.31 12.72
C GLU A 298 -57.17 70.51 11.64
N ALA A 299 -57.31 70.90 10.36
CA ALA A 299 -56.57 70.30 9.25
C ALA A 299 -55.05 70.57 9.34
N ASP A 300 -54.62 71.75 9.81
CA ASP A 300 -53.21 72.04 10.11
C ASP A 300 -52.66 71.10 11.20
N LYS A 301 -53.39 70.95 12.32
CA LYS A 301 -53.02 70.03 13.40
C LYS A 301 -52.84 68.60 12.89
N GLU A 302 -53.71 68.11 12.01
CA GLU A 302 -53.57 66.77 11.43
C GLU A 302 -52.41 66.68 10.44
N TYR A 303 -52.21 67.69 9.58
CA TYR A 303 -51.06 67.74 8.67
C TYR A 303 -49.72 67.74 9.44
N ARG A 304 -49.60 68.52 10.53
CA ARG A 304 -48.43 68.51 11.42
C ARG A 304 -48.18 67.14 12.06
N LYS A 305 -49.23 66.42 12.51
CA LYS A 305 -49.08 65.04 13.02
C LYS A 305 -48.53 64.10 11.94
N VAL A 306 -49.04 64.17 10.71
CA VAL A 306 -48.58 63.32 9.60
C VAL A 306 -47.13 63.62 9.22
N VAL A 307 -46.72 64.89 9.18
CA VAL A 307 -45.31 65.29 8.96
C VAL A 307 -44.40 64.78 10.09
N TYR A 308 -44.81 64.92 11.35
CA TYR A 308 -44.06 64.41 12.51
C TYR A 308 -43.93 62.87 12.49
N LYS A 309 -45.02 62.17 12.14
CA LYS A 309 -45.06 60.71 11.95
C LYS A 309 -44.11 60.28 10.84
N LEU A 310 -44.07 61.00 9.71
CA LEU A 310 -43.20 60.71 8.59
C LEU A 310 -41.71 60.84 8.95
N GLU A 311 -41.29 61.93 9.62
CA GLU A 311 -39.91 62.08 10.09
C GLU A 311 -39.55 61.06 11.19
N THR A 312 -40.51 60.67 12.04
CA THR A 312 -40.32 59.58 13.01
C THR A 312 -40.05 58.24 12.30
N LEU A 313 -40.83 57.92 11.26
CA LEU A 313 -40.62 56.73 10.43
C LEU A 313 -39.32 56.79 9.63
N ARG A 314 -38.93 57.97 9.13
CA ARG A 314 -37.64 58.21 8.46
C ARG A 314 -36.45 57.92 9.39
N ARG A 315 -36.51 58.39 10.63
CA ARG A 315 -35.50 58.10 11.67
C ARG A 315 -35.47 56.62 12.03
N TRP A 316 -36.63 55.98 12.16
CA TRP A 316 -36.71 54.54 12.43
C TRP A 316 -36.10 53.71 11.29
N ARG A 317 -36.47 53.96 10.03
CA ARG A 317 -35.83 53.33 8.85
C ARG A 317 -34.31 53.53 8.86
N GLY A 318 -33.84 54.75 9.13
CA GLY A 318 -32.41 55.04 9.25
C GLY A 318 -31.70 54.27 10.38
N ASN A 319 -32.39 54.02 11.50
CA ASN A 319 -31.87 53.19 12.59
C ASN A 319 -31.82 51.70 12.20
N VAL A 320 -32.86 51.17 11.53
CA VAL A 320 -32.89 49.78 11.05
C VAL A 320 -31.76 49.52 10.05
N ILE A 321 -31.55 50.43 9.09
CA ILE A 321 -30.45 50.30 8.10
C ILE A 321 -29.08 50.31 8.81
N ARG A 322 -28.85 51.23 9.76
CA ARG A 322 -27.60 51.25 10.55
C ARG A 322 -27.39 49.96 11.34
N ALA A 323 -28.41 49.46 12.04
CA ALA A 323 -28.32 48.20 12.77
C ALA A 323 -28.03 47.00 11.84
N GLY A 324 -28.56 47.02 10.62
CA GLY A 324 -28.22 46.04 9.57
C GLY A 324 -26.75 46.10 9.15
N PHE A 325 -26.15 47.29 9.04
CA PHE A 325 -24.71 47.44 8.79
C PHE A 325 -23.84 47.02 9.97
N THR A 326 -24.17 47.38 11.22
CA THR A 326 -23.42 46.89 12.40
C THR A 326 -23.52 45.35 12.55
N SER A 327 -24.63 44.75 12.14
CA SER A 327 -24.76 43.29 12.06
C SER A 327 -23.88 42.69 10.95
N LEU A 328 -23.73 43.39 9.82
CA LEU A 328 -22.82 42.99 8.73
C LEU A 328 -21.35 43.10 9.15
N GLU A 329 -20.97 44.18 9.85
CA GLU A 329 -19.62 44.36 10.42
C GLU A 329 -19.30 43.19 11.39
N THR A 330 -20.25 42.82 12.25
CA THR A 330 -20.13 41.66 13.14
C THR A 330 -19.93 40.36 12.36
N PHE A 331 -20.75 40.11 11.32
CA PHE A 331 -20.58 38.94 10.44
C PHE A 331 -19.22 38.93 9.73
N MET A 332 -18.72 40.07 9.26
CA MET A 332 -17.41 40.14 8.60
C MET A 332 -16.28 39.79 9.58
N VAL A 333 -16.37 40.24 10.84
CA VAL A 333 -15.43 39.85 11.91
C VAL A 333 -15.54 38.35 12.22
N ASP A 334 -16.74 37.84 12.51
CA ASP A 334 -17.00 36.41 12.79
C ASP A 334 -16.46 35.51 11.67
N LEU A 335 -16.73 35.87 10.42
CA LEU A 335 -16.28 35.15 9.23
C LEU A 335 -14.75 35.17 9.12
N SER A 336 -14.10 36.31 9.34
CA SER A 336 -12.64 36.39 9.29
C SER A 336 -11.98 35.51 10.37
N LEU A 337 -12.49 35.57 11.61
CA LEU A 337 -11.96 34.79 12.73
C LEU A 337 -12.18 33.28 12.54
N GLU A 338 -13.36 32.86 12.10
CA GLU A 338 -13.67 31.44 11.93
C GLU A 338 -12.93 30.85 10.71
N VAL A 339 -12.86 31.59 9.59
CA VAL A 339 -12.06 31.17 8.42
C VAL A 339 -10.59 31.02 8.77
N THR A 340 -10.00 31.93 9.56
CA THR A 340 -8.62 31.78 10.04
C THR A 340 -8.43 30.50 10.87
N LYS A 341 -9.31 30.24 11.86
CA LYS A 341 -9.24 29.03 12.70
C LYS A 341 -9.30 27.76 11.86
N VAL A 342 -10.27 27.64 10.94
CA VAL A 342 -10.47 26.40 10.20
C VAL A 342 -9.41 26.19 9.11
N LEU A 343 -8.86 27.25 8.52
CA LEU A 343 -7.71 27.14 7.62
C LEU A 343 -6.48 26.60 8.35
N GLN A 344 -6.21 27.09 9.56
CA GLN A 344 -5.11 26.59 10.38
C GLN A 344 -5.33 25.12 10.79
N ARG A 345 -6.52 24.76 11.28
CA ARG A 345 -6.85 23.35 11.59
C ARG A 345 -6.71 22.43 10.38
N TYR A 346 -7.10 22.89 9.19
CA TYR A 346 -6.92 22.14 7.95
C TYR A 346 -5.43 21.90 7.63
N THR A 347 -4.58 22.93 7.74
CA THR A 347 -3.12 22.76 7.50
C THR A 347 -2.47 21.88 8.56
N ASP A 348 -2.83 22.03 9.83
CA ASP A 348 -2.28 21.24 10.93
C ASP A 348 -2.64 19.75 10.77
N THR A 349 -3.90 19.45 10.40
CA THR A 349 -4.36 18.08 10.11
C THR A 349 -3.61 17.51 8.89
N LEU A 350 -3.41 18.30 7.83
CA LEU A 350 -2.69 17.88 6.63
C LEU A 350 -1.22 17.54 6.92
N ILE A 351 -0.55 18.34 7.77
CA ILE A 351 0.82 18.10 8.23
C ILE A 351 0.88 16.82 9.08
N ALA A 352 -0.08 16.59 9.98
CA ALA A 352 -0.13 15.39 10.81
C ALA A 352 -0.29 14.12 9.97
N THR A 353 -1.22 14.11 8.99
CA THR A 353 -1.43 12.99 8.07
C THR A 353 -0.22 12.76 7.17
N ALA A 354 0.39 13.81 6.60
CA ALA A 354 1.60 13.68 5.80
C ALA A 354 2.75 13.06 6.62
N THR A 355 3.00 13.57 7.83
CA THR A 355 4.02 13.05 8.76
C THR A 355 3.79 11.57 9.10
N THR A 356 2.53 11.20 9.36
CA THR A 356 2.14 9.81 9.69
C THR A 356 2.40 8.88 8.51
N ASN A 357 2.04 9.29 7.29
CA ASN A 357 2.29 8.49 6.09
C ASN A 357 3.80 8.39 5.77
N THR A 358 4.59 9.43 6.04
CA THR A 358 6.06 9.36 5.97
C THR A 358 6.64 8.32 6.94
N GLN A 359 6.14 8.26 8.19
CA GLN A 359 6.59 7.25 9.17
C GLN A 359 6.32 5.82 8.69
N PHE A 360 5.14 5.54 8.10
CA PHE A 360 4.82 4.22 7.54
C PHE A 360 5.75 3.83 6.37
N ALA A 361 6.08 4.78 5.49
CA ALA A 361 7.04 4.59 4.41
C ALA A 361 8.47 4.31 4.94
N THR A 362 8.91 5.05 5.97
CA THR A 362 10.22 4.84 6.62
C THR A 362 10.30 3.48 7.33
N GLN A 363 9.23 3.04 8.00
CA GLN A 363 9.17 1.71 8.60
C GLN A 363 9.30 0.62 7.53
N SER A 364 8.53 0.74 6.44
CA SER A 364 8.57 -0.19 5.30
C SER A 364 9.97 -0.25 4.68
N GLN A 365 10.63 0.90 4.48
CA GLN A 365 12.00 1.00 3.98
C GLN A 365 13.00 0.30 4.91
N SER A 366 12.85 0.44 6.23
CA SER A 366 13.71 -0.23 7.21
C SER A 366 13.60 -1.75 7.12
N ILE A 367 12.38 -2.30 7.00
CA ILE A 367 12.20 -3.76 6.88
C ILE A 367 12.72 -4.28 5.54
N VAL A 368 12.50 -3.56 4.44
CA VAL A 368 13.07 -3.90 3.12
C VAL A 368 14.60 -3.91 3.14
N SER A 369 15.24 -2.99 3.88
CA SER A 369 16.72 -2.95 4.00
C SER A 369 17.33 -4.10 4.81
N HIS A 370 16.52 -4.91 5.49
CA HIS A 370 16.98 -6.08 6.27
C HIS A 370 16.92 -7.41 5.50
N ILE A 371 16.40 -7.42 4.26
CA ILE A 371 16.36 -8.63 3.42
C ILE A 371 17.80 -9.02 3.03
N ASN A 372 18.23 -10.23 3.40
CA ASN A 372 19.50 -10.81 2.94
C ASN A 372 19.26 -12.20 2.29
N PRO A 373 19.51 -12.36 0.97
CA PRO A 373 19.37 -13.62 0.26
C PRO A 373 20.13 -14.81 0.88
N GLU A 374 21.32 -14.59 1.44
CA GLU A 374 22.11 -15.64 2.09
C GLU A 374 21.37 -16.24 3.30
N ARG A 375 20.62 -15.40 4.03
CA ARG A 375 19.83 -15.83 5.18
C ARG A 375 18.57 -16.58 4.75
N GLU A 376 17.94 -16.18 3.64
CA GLU A 376 16.81 -16.92 3.07
C GLU A 376 17.24 -18.28 2.52
N ILE A 377 18.40 -18.37 1.86
CA ILE A 377 19.00 -19.64 1.40
C ILE A 377 19.34 -20.53 2.59
N LEU A 378 19.95 -19.98 3.66
CA LEU A 378 20.27 -20.74 4.86
C LEU A 378 19.02 -21.29 5.56
N ALA A 379 17.93 -20.51 5.63
CA ALA A 379 16.66 -20.97 6.17
C ALA A 379 16.01 -22.06 5.29
N ALA A 380 16.06 -21.92 3.96
CA ALA A 380 15.60 -22.96 3.04
C ALA A 380 16.41 -24.26 3.19
N HIS A 381 17.74 -24.18 3.30
CA HIS A 381 18.63 -25.32 3.50
C HIS A 381 18.33 -26.11 4.79
N GLN A 382 17.79 -25.47 5.83
CA GLN A 382 17.37 -26.16 7.07
C GLN A 382 16.09 -26.99 6.88
N LEU A 383 15.20 -26.58 5.96
CA LEU A 383 13.91 -27.24 5.69
C LEU A 383 14.00 -28.31 4.58
N ILE A 384 14.94 -28.17 3.64
CA ILE A 384 15.12 -29.10 2.51
C ILE A 384 15.27 -30.58 2.94
N PRO A 385 16.06 -30.95 3.97
CA PRO A 385 16.17 -32.35 4.41
C PRO A 385 14.83 -32.95 4.86
N GLU A 386 13.99 -32.16 5.55
CA GLU A 386 12.67 -32.62 5.96
C GLU A 386 11.75 -32.77 4.73
N HIS A 387 11.74 -31.79 3.83
CA HIS A 387 10.97 -31.86 2.59
C HIS A 387 11.38 -33.06 1.72
N ILE A 388 12.67 -33.36 1.60
CA ILE A 388 13.16 -34.57 0.94
C ILE A 388 12.62 -35.80 1.67
N SER A 389 12.73 -35.89 2.99
CA SER A 389 12.26 -37.07 3.75
C SER A 389 10.75 -37.34 3.63
N ARG A 390 9.94 -36.30 3.38
CA ARG A 390 8.48 -36.39 3.16
C ARG A 390 8.11 -36.83 1.74
N VAL A 391 8.96 -36.58 0.74
CA VAL A 391 8.70 -36.84 -0.69
C VAL A 391 9.41 -38.10 -1.19
N LEU A 392 10.57 -38.44 -0.61
CA LEU A 392 11.35 -39.61 -0.99
C LEU A 392 10.55 -40.89 -0.71
N PRO A 393 10.34 -41.77 -1.71
CA PRO A 393 9.65 -43.04 -1.49
C PRO A 393 10.45 -43.91 -0.51
N LYS A 394 9.74 -44.59 0.39
CA LYS A 394 10.36 -45.52 1.35
C LYS A 394 11.11 -46.63 0.59
N ARG A 395 12.35 -46.93 1.00
CA ARG A 395 13.16 -48.01 0.43
C ARG A 395 12.41 -49.35 0.55
N THR A 396 12.04 -49.94 -0.58
CA THR A 396 11.56 -51.33 -0.62
C THR A 396 12.76 -52.25 -0.36
N LEU A 397 12.64 -53.14 0.62
CA LEU A 397 13.66 -54.13 0.95
C LEU A 397 13.34 -55.47 0.29
N TYR A 398 14.37 -56.28 0.04
CA TYR A 398 14.16 -57.68 -0.35
C TYR A 398 13.93 -58.52 0.91
N GLN A 399 12.71 -59.05 1.06
CA GLN A 399 12.38 -59.93 2.17
C GLN A 399 12.70 -61.38 1.83
N ASN A 400 13.80 -61.91 2.37
CA ASN A 400 14.12 -63.32 2.28
C ASN A 400 13.28 -64.11 3.30
N TYR A 401 12.54 -65.12 2.84
CA TYR A 401 11.64 -65.92 3.69
C TYR A 401 12.33 -66.60 4.89
N THR A 402 13.62 -66.93 4.76
CA THR A 402 14.39 -67.66 5.79
C THR A 402 15.25 -66.74 6.66
N TYR A 403 15.79 -65.66 6.09
CA TYR A 403 16.78 -64.78 6.75
C TYR A 403 16.26 -63.38 7.10
N GLY A 404 15.04 -63.04 6.69
CA GLY A 404 14.40 -61.75 6.90
C GLY A 404 14.78 -60.70 5.85
N ASP A 405 14.63 -59.42 6.21
CA ASP A 405 14.86 -58.32 5.29
C ASP A 405 16.36 -58.09 5.03
N SER A 406 16.75 -58.17 3.75
CA SER A 406 18.06 -57.75 3.25
C SER A 406 18.02 -56.27 2.88
N LEU A 407 18.98 -55.48 3.39
CA LEU A 407 19.15 -54.10 2.94
C LEU A 407 19.74 -54.05 1.54
N ASP A 408 20.84 -54.77 1.31
CA ASP A 408 21.73 -54.57 0.19
C ASP A 408 21.84 -55.84 -0.67
N LEU A 409 21.22 -55.83 -1.85
CA LEU A 409 21.34 -56.92 -2.82
C LEU A 409 22.70 -56.84 -3.52
N ILE A 410 23.50 -57.90 -3.43
CA ILE A 410 24.91 -57.88 -3.86
C ILE A 410 25.26 -59.07 -4.76
N PHE A 411 24.72 -60.27 -4.48
CA PHE A 411 24.98 -61.45 -5.29
C PHE A 411 23.96 -61.53 -6.45
N GLY A 412 24.42 -61.83 -7.67
CA GLY A 412 23.55 -61.91 -8.86
C GLY A 412 23.35 -60.60 -9.65
N PHE A 413 24.03 -59.51 -9.29
CA PHE A 413 23.89 -58.19 -9.92
C PHE A 413 25.16 -57.75 -10.64
N SER A 414 25.05 -56.82 -11.60
CA SER A 414 26.22 -56.30 -12.31
C SER A 414 27.13 -55.51 -11.37
N LEU A 415 28.44 -55.63 -11.57
CA LEU A 415 29.44 -54.83 -10.87
C LEU A 415 29.30 -53.33 -11.19
N LEU A 416 28.72 -53.00 -12.34
CA LEU A 416 28.34 -51.63 -12.71
C LEU A 416 27.12 -51.13 -11.93
N ASP A 417 26.08 -51.95 -11.79
CA ASP A 417 24.86 -51.60 -11.05
C ASP A 417 25.18 -51.39 -9.57
N TYR A 418 26.02 -52.26 -8.99
CA TYR A 418 26.55 -52.09 -7.63
C TYR A 418 27.28 -50.75 -7.48
N ALA A 419 28.18 -50.41 -8.41
CA ALA A 419 28.94 -49.16 -8.34
C ALA A 419 28.05 -47.92 -8.44
N ALA A 420 27.07 -47.93 -9.34
CA ALA A 420 26.09 -46.85 -9.50
C ALA A 420 25.17 -46.72 -8.27
N ALA A 421 24.67 -47.84 -7.72
CA ALA A 421 23.82 -47.85 -6.54
C ALA A 421 24.53 -47.40 -5.25
N ARG A 422 25.87 -47.45 -5.22
CA ARG A 422 26.72 -47.03 -4.09
C ARG A 422 27.43 -45.69 -4.30
N ASN A 423 27.40 -45.11 -5.51
CA ASN A 423 28.25 -43.99 -5.93
C ASN A 423 29.75 -44.26 -5.65
N LEU A 424 30.25 -45.42 -6.07
CA LEU A 424 31.69 -45.74 -5.96
C LEU A 424 32.53 -44.76 -6.81
N GLU A 425 33.63 -44.27 -6.23
CA GLU A 425 34.63 -43.46 -6.93
C GLU A 425 35.39 -44.29 -7.99
N ASP A 426 35.85 -43.65 -9.07
CA ASP A 426 36.66 -44.31 -10.09
C ASP A 426 37.98 -44.83 -9.49
N GLY A 427 38.16 -46.16 -9.53
CA GLY A 427 39.27 -46.86 -8.88
C GLY A 427 38.87 -47.69 -7.65
N ALA A 428 37.67 -47.50 -7.12
CA ALA A 428 37.16 -48.28 -6.00
C ALA A 428 36.77 -49.72 -6.40
N VAL A 429 36.66 -50.60 -5.40
CA VAL A 429 36.23 -52.01 -5.53
C VAL A 429 35.13 -52.32 -4.52
N PRO A 430 34.28 -53.36 -4.75
CA PRO A 430 33.21 -53.71 -3.82
C PRO A 430 33.71 -53.98 -2.40
N GLY A 431 32.94 -53.54 -1.40
CA GLY A 431 33.27 -53.71 0.01
C GLY A 431 33.49 -55.18 0.37
N LEU A 432 32.64 -56.07 -0.14
CA LEU A 432 32.82 -57.52 -0.07
C LEU A 432 34.19 -58.00 -0.60
N VAL A 433 34.64 -57.53 -1.77
CA VAL A 433 35.92 -57.96 -2.37
C VAL A 433 37.09 -57.48 -1.52
N ALA A 434 37.09 -56.21 -1.11
CA ALA A 434 38.14 -55.65 -0.25
C ALA A 434 38.24 -56.40 1.09
N LYS A 435 37.10 -56.52 1.82
CA LYS A 435 37.03 -57.20 3.12
C LYS A 435 37.45 -58.67 3.02
N ALA A 436 37.10 -59.38 1.93
CA ALA A 436 37.45 -60.79 1.74
C ALA A 436 38.93 -61.00 1.36
N VAL A 437 39.47 -60.18 0.44
CA VAL A 437 40.89 -60.20 0.05
C VAL A 437 41.79 -59.89 1.25
N GLN A 438 41.47 -58.82 2.00
CA GLN A 438 42.20 -58.47 3.23
C GLN A 438 42.20 -59.65 4.23
N ALA A 439 41.04 -60.25 4.50
CA ALA A 439 40.95 -61.38 5.42
C ALA A 439 41.85 -62.57 4.99
N VAL A 440 41.91 -62.89 3.70
CA VAL A 440 42.77 -63.98 3.18
C VAL A 440 44.25 -63.59 3.16
N ASP A 441 44.60 -62.33 2.87
CA ASP A 441 45.98 -61.82 2.99
C ASP A 441 46.49 -61.83 4.45
N GLU A 442 45.63 -61.51 5.43
CA GLU A 442 45.96 -61.51 6.86
C GLU A 442 46.19 -62.91 7.44
N ARG A 443 45.25 -63.86 7.19
CA ARG A 443 45.23 -65.18 7.89
C ARG A 443 45.21 -66.41 6.98
N GLY A 444 45.14 -66.24 5.66
CA GLY A 444 44.97 -67.33 4.70
C GLY A 444 46.20 -67.72 3.88
N LEU A 445 47.20 -66.83 3.74
CA LEU A 445 48.32 -67.03 2.79
C LEU A 445 49.19 -68.27 3.05
N ASP A 446 49.25 -68.76 4.29
CA ASP A 446 50.03 -69.95 4.67
C ASP A 446 49.17 -71.24 4.71
N SER A 447 47.85 -71.14 4.52
CA SER A 447 46.91 -72.27 4.68
C SER A 447 46.94 -73.21 3.47
N GLU A 448 47.21 -74.50 3.70
CA GLU A 448 47.29 -75.50 2.63
C GLU A 448 45.98 -75.62 1.85
N GLY A 449 46.08 -75.59 0.51
CA GLY A 449 44.94 -75.73 -0.39
C GLY A 449 43.98 -74.54 -0.40
N ILE A 450 44.39 -73.35 0.06
CA ILE A 450 43.57 -72.12 -0.02
C ILE A 450 43.01 -71.92 -1.45
N TYR A 451 41.76 -71.51 -1.56
CA TYR A 451 40.94 -71.51 -2.79
C TYR A 451 40.69 -72.87 -3.48
N ARG A 452 41.53 -73.88 -3.35
CA ARG A 452 41.28 -75.23 -3.90
C ARG A 452 40.31 -76.03 -3.02
N ILE A 453 40.47 -75.98 -1.71
CA ILE A 453 39.55 -76.58 -0.73
C ILE A 453 38.31 -75.69 -0.63
N SER A 454 37.14 -76.31 -0.72
CA SER A 454 35.85 -75.62 -0.56
C SER A 454 35.46 -75.54 0.91
N GLY A 455 35.23 -74.31 1.41
CA GLY A 455 34.63 -74.10 2.73
C GLY A 455 33.24 -74.72 2.89
N ARG A 456 32.83 -74.90 4.14
CA ARG A 456 31.53 -75.47 4.54
C ARG A 456 30.37 -74.62 3.99
N GLN A 457 29.59 -75.21 3.08
CA GLN A 457 28.60 -74.47 2.28
C GLN A 457 27.54 -73.73 3.10
N ALA A 458 27.08 -74.29 4.22
CA ALA A 458 26.15 -73.62 5.14
C ALA A 458 26.72 -72.31 5.72
N ILE A 459 28.02 -72.27 6.03
CA ILE A 459 28.70 -71.06 6.51
C ILE A 459 28.87 -70.05 5.37
N VAL A 460 29.12 -70.50 4.14
CA VAL A 460 29.19 -69.61 2.96
C VAL A 460 27.84 -68.97 2.64
N GLN A 461 26.74 -69.71 2.80
CA GLN A 461 25.37 -69.19 2.63
C GLN A 461 25.00 -68.19 3.72
N ASP A 462 25.27 -68.51 4.99
CA ASP A 462 25.11 -67.59 6.12
C ASP A 462 25.93 -66.30 5.94
N LEU A 463 27.20 -66.40 5.52
CA LEU A 463 28.04 -65.23 5.23
C LEU A 463 27.43 -64.36 4.11
N THR A 464 26.98 -64.94 3.00
CA THR A 464 26.27 -64.19 1.94
C THR A 464 25.08 -63.43 2.52
N HIS A 465 24.19 -64.09 3.27
CA HIS A 465 22.99 -63.42 3.79
C HIS A 465 23.30 -62.39 4.87
N ARG A 466 24.38 -62.54 5.66
CA ARG A 466 24.84 -61.51 6.59
C ARG A 466 25.43 -60.28 5.89
N ILE A 467 26.10 -60.46 4.75
CA ILE A 467 26.60 -59.35 3.91
C ILE A 467 25.45 -58.61 3.23
N GLU A 468 24.47 -59.34 2.67
CA GLU A 468 23.31 -58.73 2.03
C GLU A 468 22.32 -58.09 3.02
N LYS A 469 22.43 -58.45 4.31
CA LYS A 469 21.67 -57.81 5.37
C LYS A 469 22.16 -56.39 5.67
N ASP A 470 23.47 -56.16 5.71
CA ASP A 470 24.09 -54.84 5.92
C ASP A 470 25.58 -54.90 5.52
N GLU A 471 25.95 -54.44 4.32
CA GLU A 471 27.34 -54.53 3.85
C GLU A 471 28.28 -53.57 4.60
N ALA A 472 27.74 -52.44 5.05
CA ALA A 472 28.51 -51.38 5.71
C ALA A 472 29.03 -51.89 7.07
N ASN A 473 28.11 -52.38 7.91
CA ASN A 473 28.41 -52.87 9.26
C ASN A 473 28.91 -54.33 9.30
N PHE A 474 28.90 -55.07 8.18
CA PHE A 474 29.44 -56.43 8.14
C PHE A 474 30.97 -56.46 8.23
N GLU A 475 31.52 -57.27 9.14
CA GLU A 475 32.94 -57.64 9.18
C GLU A 475 33.13 -59.16 9.30
N PHE A 476 34.26 -59.67 8.78
CA PHE A 476 34.64 -61.07 8.95
C PHE A 476 35.23 -61.31 10.35
N GLU A 477 34.46 -61.93 11.23
CA GLU A 477 34.92 -62.32 12.57
C GLU A 477 36.22 -63.14 12.50
N LYS A 478 37.16 -62.89 13.42
CA LYS A 478 38.50 -63.51 13.43
C LYS A 478 38.48 -65.05 13.56
N THR A 479 37.37 -65.62 14.02
CA THR A 479 37.11 -67.07 14.11
C THR A 479 36.60 -67.69 12.80
N THR A 480 36.22 -66.86 11.81
CA THR A 480 35.61 -67.32 10.56
C THR A 480 36.56 -68.21 9.76
N ASP A 481 36.08 -69.39 9.39
CA ASP A 481 36.78 -70.38 8.58
C ASP A 481 37.27 -69.76 7.25
N ILE A 482 38.60 -69.74 7.06
CA ILE A 482 39.23 -69.04 5.93
C ILE A 482 38.91 -69.69 4.57
N PHE A 483 38.59 -70.99 4.55
CA PHE A 483 38.10 -71.67 3.35
C PHE A 483 36.67 -71.25 3.00
N CYS A 484 35.88 -70.79 3.98
CA CYS A 484 34.56 -70.21 3.75
C CYS A 484 34.67 -68.81 3.14
N ILE A 485 35.58 -67.95 3.64
CA ILE A 485 35.85 -66.63 3.04
C ILE A 485 36.40 -66.79 1.60
N ALA A 486 37.33 -67.71 1.38
CA ALA A 486 37.86 -68.02 0.05
C ALA A 486 36.79 -68.59 -0.91
N SER A 487 35.86 -69.42 -0.41
CA SER A 487 34.69 -69.87 -1.19
C SER A 487 33.71 -68.73 -1.49
N LEU A 488 33.51 -67.80 -0.56
CA LEU A 488 32.60 -66.67 -0.69
C LEU A 488 33.07 -65.67 -1.76
N LEU A 489 34.37 -65.34 -1.79
CA LEU A 489 34.94 -64.47 -2.83
C LEU A 489 34.79 -65.10 -4.23
N LYS A 490 35.12 -66.39 -4.37
CA LYS A 490 34.88 -67.14 -5.62
C LYS A 490 33.39 -67.20 -5.98
N ARG A 491 32.50 -67.29 -4.99
CA ARG A 491 31.05 -67.31 -5.19
C ARG A 491 30.58 -65.99 -5.78
N TYR A 492 30.94 -64.86 -5.16
CA TYR A 492 30.58 -63.53 -5.63
C TYR A 492 31.03 -63.30 -7.08
N LEU A 493 32.31 -63.52 -7.38
CA LEU A 493 32.87 -63.28 -8.71
C LEU A 493 32.25 -64.14 -9.82
N ARG A 494 31.82 -65.37 -9.50
CA ARG A 494 31.15 -66.29 -10.43
C ARG A 494 29.65 -66.01 -10.57
N GLU A 495 29.03 -65.36 -9.59
CA GLU A 495 27.61 -64.98 -9.59
C GLU A 495 27.37 -63.56 -10.17
N LEU A 496 28.38 -62.94 -10.78
CA LEU A 496 28.24 -61.76 -11.61
C LEU A 496 27.55 -62.14 -12.95
N PRO A 497 26.49 -61.41 -13.40
CA PRO A 497 25.82 -61.68 -14.68
C PRO A 497 26.72 -61.56 -15.92
N GLU A 498 27.76 -60.73 -15.85
CA GLU A 498 28.87 -60.71 -16.79
C GLU A 498 30.17 -61.11 -16.05
N PRO A 499 30.99 -62.01 -16.61
CA PRO A 499 32.23 -62.42 -15.96
C PRO A 499 33.21 -61.25 -15.89
N LEU A 500 33.93 -61.15 -14.76
CA LEU A 500 34.78 -59.99 -14.41
C LEU A 500 35.69 -59.54 -15.56
N PHE A 501 36.24 -60.50 -16.33
CA PHE A 501 36.95 -60.24 -17.57
C PHE A 501 36.55 -61.23 -18.68
N LYS A 502 35.49 -60.93 -19.43
CA LYS A 502 35.02 -61.76 -20.56
C LYS A 502 36.12 -61.97 -21.62
N PHE A 503 36.63 -63.20 -21.75
CA PHE A 503 37.68 -63.57 -22.70
C PHE A 503 37.43 -65.00 -23.27
N PRO A 504 36.93 -65.13 -24.52
CA PRO A 504 36.52 -66.42 -25.08
C PRO A 504 37.66 -67.45 -25.18
N LEU A 505 37.36 -68.73 -24.91
CA LEU A 505 38.33 -69.84 -24.94
C LEU A 505 39.21 -69.85 -26.20
N ALA A 506 38.62 -69.66 -27.38
CA ALA A 506 39.37 -69.63 -28.64
C ALA A 506 40.49 -68.55 -28.64
N GLU A 507 40.22 -67.38 -28.08
CA GLU A 507 41.22 -66.32 -27.93
C GLU A 507 42.23 -66.62 -26.82
N ARG A 508 41.84 -67.33 -25.74
CA ARG A 508 42.77 -67.75 -24.68
C ARG A 508 43.74 -68.84 -25.18
N LEU A 509 43.27 -69.71 -26.08
CA LEU A 509 44.10 -70.70 -26.78
C LEU A 509 45.01 -70.05 -27.83
N GLN A 510 44.52 -69.04 -28.56
CA GLN A 510 45.35 -68.19 -29.44
C GLN A 510 46.50 -67.54 -28.64
N HIS A 511 46.19 -66.91 -27.50
CA HIS A 511 47.18 -66.32 -26.59
C HIS A 511 48.17 -67.35 -26.07
N SER A 512 47.69 -68.52 -25.65
CA SER A 512 48.53 -69.59 -25.12
C SER A 512 49.48 -70.19 -26.16
N SER A 513 49.07 -70.17 -27.43
CA SER A 513 49.92 -70.53 -28.58
C SER A 513 50.98 -69.46 -28.86
N GLY A 514 50.64 -68.18 -28.69
CA GLY A 514 51.52 -67.02 -28.86
C GLY A 514 52.35 -66.63 -27.62
N ARG A 515 52.30 -67.41 -26.52
CA ARG A 515 52.81 -67.00 -25.19
C ARG A 515 54.23 -66.45 -25.19
N SER A 516 55.15 -67.10 -25.93
CA SER A 516 56.56 -66.68 -26.04
C SER A 516 56.77 -65.33 -26.75
N GLU A 517 55.79 -64.87 -27.54
CA GLU A 517 55.78 -63.55 -28.17
C GLU A 517 55.10 -62.51 -27.27
N HIS A 518 53.99 -62.88 -26.64
CA HIS A 518 53.29 -62.02 -25.68
C HIS A 518 54.17 -61.64 -24.47
N ILE A 519 54.98 -62.57 -23.95
CA ILE A 519 55.97 -62.27 -22.91
C ILE A 519 57.00 -61.25 -23.41
N LYS A 520 57.53 -61.41 -24.64
CA LYS A 520 58.52 -60.50 -25.24
C LYS A 520 57.96 -59.09 -25.49
N ASN A 521 56.67 -58.97 -25.82
CA ASN A 521 56.01 -57.69 -26.07
C ASN A 521 55.27 -57.11 -24.84
N GLY A 522 55.58 -57.58 -23.63
CA GLY A 522 54.99 -57.05 -22.39
C GLY A 522 53.46 -57.19 -22.32
N PHE A 523 52.91 -58.18 -23.02
CA PHE A 523 51.49 -58.46 -23.16
C PHE A 523 50.65 -57.23 -23.61
N ILE A 524 51.14 -56.44 -24.58
CA ILE A 524 50.46 -55.22 -25.08
C ILE A 524 48.96 -55.44 -25.39
N MET A 525 48.59 -56.56 -26.00
CA MET A 525 47.18 -56.89 -26.30
C MET A 525 46.35 -57.09 -25.02
N LEU A 526 46.90 -57.76 -24.01
CA LEU A 526 46.22 -58.04 -22.75
C LEU A 526 46.05 -56.77 -21.92
N ARG A 527 47.11 -55.96 -21.79
CA ARG A 527 47.06 -54.60 -21.23
C ARG A 527 46.07 -53.70 -21.99
N GLY A 528 45.99 -53.85 -23.31
CA GLY A 528 45.03 -53.16 -24.17
C GLY A 528 43.57 -53.54 -23.91
N LYS A 529 43.29 -54.82 -23.60
CA LYS A 529 41.96 -55.28 -23.19
C LYS A 529 41.62 -54.90 -21.74
N LEU A 530 42.56 -55.04 -20.80
CA LEU A 530 42.34 -54.68 -19.39
C LEU A 530 42.01 -53.18 -19.22
N ARG A 531 42.65 -52.28 -19.98
CA ARG A 531 42.32 -50.83 -20.02
C ARG A 531 41.03 -50.49 -20.78
N ARG A 532 40.32 -51.46 -21.34
CA ARG A 532 38.99 -51.29 -21.96
C ARG A 532 37.85 -51.83 -21.09
N LEU A 533 38.18 -52.42 -19.94
CA LEU A 533 37.19 -52.73 -18.91
C LEU A 533 36.73 -51.43 -18.24
N PRO A 534 35.48 -51.34 -17.75
CA PRO A 534 35.05 -50.26 -16.87
C PRO A 534 35.93 -50.17 -15.62
N GLY A 535 36.09 -48.96 -15.06
CA GLY A 535 37.04 -48.71 -13.95
C GLY A 535 36.90 -49.65 -12.76
N VAL A 536 35.66 -49.98 -12.37
CA VAL A 536 35.38 -50.91 -11.25
C VAL A 536 35.72 -52.36 -11.60
N HIS A 537 35.50 -52.81 -12.85
CA HIS A 537 35.97 -54.12 -13.32
C HIS A 537 37.50 -54.17 -13.34
N GLN A 538 38.16 -53.14 -13.90
CA GLN A 538 39.62 -53.05 -13.97
C GLN A 538 40.24 -53.08 -12.56
N SER A 539 39.67 -52.34 -11.61
CA SER A 539 40.17 -52.23 -10.23
C SER A 539 39.91 -53.50 -9.42
N THR A 540 38.73 -54.09 -9.56
CA THR A 540 38.41 -55.39 -8.95
C THR A 540 39.32 -56.49 -9.49
N MET A 541 39.59 -56.48 -10.80
CA MET A 541 40.50 -57.43 -11.45
C MET A 541 41.97 -57.23 -11.01
N ARG A 542 42.44 -55.98 -10.88
CA ARG A 542 43.75 -55.64 -10.29
C ARG A 542 43.89 -56.25 -8.89
N VAL A 543 42.97 -55.92 -7.98
CA VAL A 543 43.00 -56.38 -6.56
C VAL A 543 42.95 -57.92 -6.45
N VAL A 544 42.08 -58.58 -7.22
CA VAL A 544 41.95 -60.05 -7.19
C VAL A 544 43.20 -60.73 -7.76
N VAL A 545 43.74 -60.27 -8.88
CA VAL A 545 44.92 -60.92 -9.50
C VAL A 545 46.19 -60.68 -8.69
N GLU A 546 46.38 -59.48 -8.14
CA GLU A 546 47.50 -59.20 -7.22
C GLU A 546 47.41 -60.03 -5.93
N HIS A 547 46.21 -60.26 -5.40
CA HIS A 547 46.01 -61.18 -4.28
C HIS A 547 46.40 -62.62 -4.64
N LEU A 548 45.99 -63.11 -5.81
CA LEU A 548 46.40 -64.44 -6.28
C LEU A 548 47.92 -64.56 -6.50
N ALA A 549 48.60 -63.48 -6.90
CA ALA A 549 50.05 -63.43 -6.97
C ALA A 549 50.70 -63.53 -5.57
N ARG A 550 50.14 -62.86 -4.55
CA ARG A 550 50.58 -62.99 -3.13
C ARG A 550 50.39 -64.42 -2.59
N VAL A 551 49.30 -65.08 -2.95
CA VAL A 551 49.07 -66.51 -2.62
C VAL A 551 50.09 -67.41 -3.32
N ALA A 552 50.31 -67.22 -4.63
CA ALA A 552 51.27 -68.00 -5.42
C ALA A 552 52.71 -67.88 -4.89
N ALA A 553 53.11 -66.70 -4.41
CA ALA A 553 54.41 -66.45 -3.78
C ALA A 553 54.63 -67.30 -2.51
N ARG A 554 53.57 -67.78 -1.84
CA ARG A 554 53.64 -68.67 -0.67
C ARG A 554 53.35 -70.15 -0.97
N SER A 555 53.33 -70.52 -2.26
CA SER A 555 53.16 -71.90 -2.77
C SER A 555 53.96 -72.98 -2.03
N GLN A 556 55.16 -72.67 -1.54
CA GLN A 556 56.00 -73.59 -0.75
C GLN A 556 55.29 -74.09 0.53
N LYS A 557 54.50 -73.23 1.18
CA LYS A 557 53.67 -73.57 2.34
C LYS A 557 52.28 -74.04 1.90
N ASN A 558 51.53 -73.16 1.22
CA ASN A 558 50.10 -73.36 0.94
C ASN A 558 49.78 -74.36 -0.20
N LYS A 559 50.81 -74.84 -0.92
CA LYS A 559 50.74 -75.79 -2.06
C LYS A 559 49.94 -75.29 -3.28
N MET A 560 49.67 -74.00 -3.35
CA MET A 560 48.96 -73.34 -4.43
C MET A 560 49.92 -72.43 -5.21
N ASP A 561 50.50 -72.98 -6.28
CA ASP A 561 51.24 -72.20 -7.28
C ASP A 561 50.28 -71.48 -8.25
N ALA A 562 50.83 -70.62 -9.10
CA ALA A 562 50.05 -69.87 -10.10
C ALA A 562 49.24 -70.80 -11.03
N ARG A 563 49.70 -72.03 -11.25
CA ARG A 563 49.04 -73.04 -12.09
C ARG A 563 47.87 -73.73 -11.39
N ASN A 564 48.01 -74.09 -10.11
CA ASN A 564 46.89 -74.61 -9.32
C ASN A 564 45.82 -73.52 -9.10
N LEU A 565 46.22 -72.25 -8.97
CA LEU A 565 45.30 -71.11 -8.87
C LEU A 565 44.62 -70.79 -10.21
N SER A 566 45.33 -70.86 -11.33
CA SER A 566 44.75 -70.57 -12.65
C SER A 566 43.64 -71.56 -13.02
N ILE A 567 43.82 -72.85 -12.70
CA ILE A 567 42.78 -73.89 -12.87
C ILE A 567 41.52 -73.57 -12.04
N VAL A 568 41.67 -73.05 -10.82
CA VAL A 568 40.55 -72.71 -9.94
C VAL A 568 39.83 -71.43 -10.37
N PHE A 569 40.56 -70.43 -10.87
CA PHE A 569 40.02 -69.11 -11.17
C PHE A 569 39.66 -68.85 -12.64
N SER A 570 40.12 -69.65 -13.60
CA SER A 570 39.82 -69.44 -15.03
C SER A 570 38.30 -69.30 -15.28
N GLY A 571 37.51 -70.28 -14.81
CA GLY A 571 36.04 -70.26 -14.89
C GLY A 571 35.33 -69.30 -13.91
N VAL A 572 36.07 -68.64 -13.01
CA VAL A 572 35.54 -67.61 -12.09
C VAL A 572 35.76 -66.20 -12.66
N ILE A 573 36.81 -66.01 -13.46
CA ILE A 573 37.21 -64.72 -14.01
C ILE A 573 36.71 -64.52 -15.45
N PHE A 574 36.81 -65.55 -16.29
CA PHE A 574 36.41 -65.49 -17.71
C PHE A 574 34.95 -65.93 -17.96
N GLY A 575 34.33 -66.62 -16.99
CA GLY A 575 33.00 -67.22 -17.08
C GLY A 575 33.03 -68.70 -17.49
N GLU A 576 31.86 -69.28 -17.74
CA GLU A 576 31.75 -70.62 -18.32
C GLU A 576 32.08 -70.59 -19.82
N ASP A 577 32.87 -71.55 -20.29
CA ASP A 577 33.22 -71.66 -21.71
C ASP A 577 32.09 -72.34 -22.51
N GLU A 578 31.55 -71.64 -23.51
CA GLU A 578 30.63 -72.23 -24.48
C GLU A 578 31.34 -73.26 -25.39
N ILE A 579 31.43 -74.50 -24.92
CA ILE A 579 31.90 -75.63 -25.73
C ILE A 579 30.88 -75.87 -26.86
N PRO A 580 31.27 -75.77 -28.15
CA PRO A 580 30.32 -75.95 -29.25
C PRO A 580 29.75 -77.38 -29.27
N LYS A 581 28.42 -77.47 -29.07
CA LYS A 581 27.63 -78.72 -29.03
C LYS A 581 27.65 -79.43 -30.39
N GLY A 582 28.70 -80.20 -30.64
CA GLY A 582 28.91 -80.93 -31.90
C GLY A 582 30.34 -81.44 -32.12
N SER A 583 31.34 -81.00 -31.35
CA SER A 583 32.72 -81.51 -31.46
C SER A 583 32.93 -82.76 -30.59
N SER A 584 33.29 -83.88 -31.21
CA SER A 584 33.46 -85.18 -30.55
C SER A 584 34.84 -85.36 -29.90
N ASP A 585 35.35 -84.33 -29.23
CA ASP A 585 36.75 -84.28 -28.77
C ASP A 585 36.91 -83.70 -27.35
N LEU A 586 36.20 -84.30 -26.40
CA LEU A 586 36.38 -84.07 -24.96
C LEU A 586 37.77 -84.49 -24.45
N LEU A 587 38.60 -85.15 -25.27
CA LEU A 587 39.92 -85.63 -24.88
C LEU A 587 41.04 -84.63 -25.22
N ASN A 588 40.99 -83.93 -26.37
CA ASN A 588 41.96 -82.86 -26.65
C ASN A 588 41.70 -81.57 -25.86
N VAL A 589 40.50 -81.31 -25.36
CA VAL A 589 40.28 -80.20 -24.42
C VAL A 589 41.15 -80.36 -23.15
N GLY A 590 41.47 -81.60 -22.76
CA GLY A 590 42.41 -81.90 -21.67
C GLY A 590 43.90 -81.76 -21.99
N THR A 591 44.28 -81.68 -23.28
CA THR A 591 45.69 -81.47 -23.71
C THR A 591 45.98 -80.02 -24.11
N MET A 592 44.95 -79.23 -24.41
CA MET A 592 45.05 -77.79 -24.70
C MET A 592 45.38 -77.00 -23.43
N LYS A 593 46.61 -76.48 -23.34
CA LYS A 593 47.07 -75.67 -22.20
C LYS A 593 46.57 -74.23 -22.33
N ASP A 594 45.45 -73.90 -21.69
CA ASP A 594 45.14 -72.50 -21.37
C ASP A 594 46.14 -71.99 -20.33
N THR A 595 46.79 -70.87 -20.64
CA THR A 595 47.83 -70.23 -19.84
C THR A 595 47.50 -68.79 -19.46
N LEU A 596 46.38 -68.23 -19.94
CA LEU A 596 46.09 -66.80 -19.79
C LEU A 596 45.96 -66.41 -18.31
N MET A 597 45.28 -67.22 -17.49
CA MET A 597 45.15 -66.95 -16.04
C MET A 597 46.45 -67.20 -15.28
N GLU A 598 47.32 -68.09 -15.77
CA GLU A 598 48.67 -68.30 -15.19
C GLU A 598 49.58 -67.09 -15.49
N ASP A 599 49.50 -66.51 -16.69
CA ASP A 599 50.22 -65.28 -17.05
C ASP A 599 49.67 -64.05 -16.32
N LEU A 600 48.34 -63.91 -16.17
CA LEU A 600 47.72 -62.85 -15.36
C LEU A 600 48.29 -62.83 -13.94
N ILE A 601 48.40 -64.01 -13.28
CA ILE A 601 48.94 -64.13 -11.92
C ILE A 601 50.45 -63.84 -11.89
N ASN A 602 51.24 -64.51 -12.74
CA ASN A 602 52.71 -64.40 -12.69
C ASN A 602 53.24 -63.02 -13.10
N TYR A 603 52.56 -62.33 -14.02
CA TYR A 603 52.96 -61.01 -14.53
C TYR A 603 52.09 -59.87 -14.00
N ALA A 604 51.31 -60.08 -12.93
CA ALA A 604 50.39 -59.08 -12.38
C ALA A 604 50.98 -57.67 -12.24
N PRO A 605 52.20 -57.47 -11.66
CA PRO A 605 52.79 -56.13 -11.56
C PRO A 605 53.06 -55.50 -12.93
N MET A 606 53.53 -56.28 -13.91
CA MET A 606 53.81 -55.80 -15.27
C MET A 606 52.54 -55.55 -16.09
N LEU A 607 51.41 -56.17 -15.72
CA LEU A 607 50.12 -56.00 -16.40
C LEU A 607 49.35 -54.79 -15.87
N PHE A 608 49.47 -54.48 -14.58
CA PHE A 608 48.74 -53.39 -13.93
C PHE A 608 49.56 -52.11 -13.67
N ASP A 609 50.88 -52.12 -13.84
CA ASP A 609 51.74 -50.92 -13.80
C ASP A 609 51.39 -49.96 -14.96
N GLU A 610 50.88 -48.78 -14.61
CA GLU A 610 50.44 -47.75 -15.56
C GLU A 610 51.62 -47.09 -16.29
N ASN A 611 52.81 -47.06 -15.66
CA ASN A 611 54.02 -46.45 -16.21
C ASN A 611 54.77 -47.33 -17.21
N ALA A 612 54.47 -48.63 -17.30
CA ALA A 612 55.25 -49.59 -18.10
C ALA A 612 55.38 -49.20 -19.58
N HIS A 613 54.45 -48.42 -20.13
CA HIS A 613 54.55 -47.86 -21.48
C HIS A 613 55.83 -47.04 -21.71
N THR A 614 56.28 -46.28 -20.72
CA THR A 614 57.51 -45.47 -20.79
C THR A 614 58.80 -46.29 -20.77
N ARG A 615 58.75 -47.55 -20.29
CA ARG A 615 59.92 -48.44 -20.22
C ARG A 615 60.13 -49.27 -21.49
N ILE A 616 59.05 -49.55 -22.24
CA ILE A 616 59.10 -50.43 -23.43
C ILE A 616 59.81 -49.76 -24.61
N GLU A 617 59.76 -48.43 -24.73
CA GLU A 617 60.49 -47.69 -25.78
C GLU A 617 61.99 -47.49 -25.45
N GLY A 618 62.47 -47.96 -24.28
CA GLY A 618 63.77 -47.55 -23.71
C GLY A 618 64.86 -48.61 -23.58
N ALA A 619 64.66 -49.87 -23.99
CA ALA A 619 65.63 -50.96 -23.70
C ALA A 619 65.87 -51.95 -24.85
N SER A 620 67.14 -52.06 -25.27
CA SER A 620 67.67 -53.13 -26.13
C SER A 620 68.24 -54.27 -25.26
N PRO A 621 68.19 -55.55 -25.67
CA PRO A 621 68.32 -56.68 -24.73
C PRO A 621 69.77 -57.06 -24.40
N ALA A 622 70.36 -56.43 -23.37
CA ALA A 622 71.64 -56.86 -22.80
C ALA A 622 71.85 -56.45 -21.32
N SER A 623 71.16 -57.10 -20.37
CA SER A 623 71.62 -57.29 -18.98
C SER A 623 70.65 -58.20 -18.20
N SER A 624 71.06 -59.44 -17.95
CA SER A 624 70.36 -60.38 -17.08
C SER A 624 71.21 -60.71 -15.86
N MET A 625 70.67 -60.53 -14.64
CA MET A 625 70.47 -61.62 -13.68
C MET A 625 69.78 -61.19 -12.38
N PHE A 626 69.25 -62.21 -11.70
CA PHE A 626 68.60 -62.27 -10.39
C PHE A 626 69.26 -61.46 -9.26
N PHE A 627 68.46 -61.11 -8.25
CA PHE A 627 68.67 -61.61 -6.88
C PHE A 627 67.38 -61.62 -6.05
N TYR A 628 67.29 -62.52 -5.07
CA TYR A 628 66.35 -62.50 -3.94
C TYR A 628 66.98 -63.26 -2.77
N ALA A 629 66.60 -62.88 -1.54
CA ALA A 629 67.13 -63.38 -0.25
C ALA A 629 68.58 -62.92 0.10
N ASN A 630 68.97 -62.73 1.37
CA ASN A 630 68.22 -62.99 2.61
C ASN A 630 68.55 -62.01 3.78
N ALA A 631 67.64 -62.02 4.77
CA ALA A 631 67.57 -61.42 6.11
C ALA A 631 68.76 -60.71 6.83
N THR A 632 68.33 -59.82 7.76
CA THR A 632 68.81 -59.52 9.14
C THR A 632 69.77 -58.34 9.47
N SER A 633 69.37 -57.64 10.55
CA SER A 633 70.10 -56.82 11.56
C SER A 633 70.72 -55.44 11.23
N GLY A 634 70.18 -54.39 11.88
CA GLY A 634 70.95 -53.42 12.70
C GLY A 634 71.02 -51.94 12.26
N GLY A 635 70.64 -51.00 13.15
CA GLY A 635 70.73 -49.53 13.00
C GLY A 635 69.57 -48.91 12.22
N ASP A 636 68.73 -48.00 12.76
CA ASP A 636 68.99 -46.63 13.27
C ASP A 636 69.56 -45.73 12.16
N GLU A 637 68.87 -44.70 11.62
CA GLU A 637 68.10 -43.63 12.27
C GLU A 637 66.92 -43.09 11.42
N LEU A 638 66.02 -42.34 12.07
CA LEU A 638 64.96 -41.49 11.48
C LEU A 638 65.48 -40.05 11.30
N PRO A 639 64.99 -39.25 10.33
CA PRO A 639 63.89 -38.35 10.70
C PRO A 639 62.85 -38.00 9.60
N ASP A 640 61.61 -37.85 10.09
CA ASP A 640 60.52 -36.92 9.72
C ASP A 640 60.13 -36.53 8.29
N TYR A 641 58.82 -36.24 8.17
CA TYR A 641 58.07 -36.06 6.94
C TYR A 641 57.24 -34.77 7.03
N THR A 642 57.68 -33.68 6.40
CA THR A 642 57.01 -32.35 6.47
C THR A 642 57.02 -31.58 5.15
N ALA A 643 56.03 -30.70 4.97
CA ALA A 643 55.71 -29.87 3.80
C ALA A 643 55.16 -30.69 2.60
N SER A 644 53.88 -30.62 2.22
CA SER A 644 53.03 -29.46 1.87
C SER A 644 53.31 -28.91 0.47
N THR A 645 52.47 -29.34 -0.49
CA THR A 645 52.54 -28.90 -1.89
C THR A 645 51.95 -27.50 -2.08
N SER A 646 52.81 -26.50 -2.28
CA SER A 646 52.43 -25.19 -2.81
C SER A 646 53.05 -24.98 -4.19
N VAL A 647 52.24 -24.94 -5.24
CA VAL A 647 52.69 -24.66 -6.62
C VAL A 647 52.26 -23.25 -7.02
N SER A 648 53.17 -22.49 -7.61
CA SER A 648 52.86 -21.22 -8.26
C SER A 648 53.78 -20.99 -9.46
N VAL A 649 53.15 -20.79 -10.62
CA VAL A 649 53.57 -20.02 -11.81
C VAL A 649 55.07 -19.95 -12.13
N GLY A 650 55.46 -20.51 -13.29
CA GLY A 650 56.70 -20.20 -14.02
C GLY A 650 56.39 -19.74 -15.47
N PRO A 651 57.22 -18.87 -16.11
CA PRO A 651 56.74 -17.98 -17.17
C PRO A 651 57.61 -17.98 -18.47
N GLU A 652 57.43 -16.96 -19.32
CA GLU A 652 58.32 -16.50 -20.42
C GLU A 652 58.29 -17.29 -21.75
N LYS A 653 58.55 -16.75 -22.96
CA LYS A 653 58.75 -15.37 -23.52
C LYS A 653 58.30 -15.44 -25.01
N GLY A 654 57.76 -14.39 -25.66
CA GLY A 654 58.50 -13.31 -26.38
C GLY A 654 58.94 -13.75 -27.81
N GLU A 655 58.79 -13.01 -28.91
CA GLU A 655 58.27 -11.65 -29.19
C GLU A 655 57.79 -11.50 -30.67
N LYS A 656 57.03 -10.42 -30.99
CA LYS A 656 57.04 -9.55 -32.21
C LYS A 656 57.11 -10.16 -33.65
N ALA A 657 56.50 -9.59 -34.70
CA ALA A 657 55.50 -8.53 -34.87
C ALA A 657 55.03 -8.51 -36.36
N GLY A 658 53.87 -7.94 -36.66
CA GLY A 658 53.41 -7.72 -38.05
C GLY A 658 51.95 -7.28 -38.16
N SER A 659 51.66 -6.26 -38.96
CA SER A 659 50.32 -5.69 -39.15
C SER A 659 49.72 -6.09 -40.50
N THR A 660 48.43 -6.45 -40.54
CA THR A 660 47.47 -5.92 -41.52
C THR A 660 46.00 -6.19 -41.15
N SER A 661 45.11 -5.38 -41.75
CA SER A 661 43.64 -5.34 -41.70
C SER A 661 42.87 -6.67 -41.79
N GLY A 662 41.72 -6.78 -41.08
CA GLY A 662 40.72 -7.83 -41.35
C GLY A 662 39.46 -7.90 -40.47
N HIS A 663 38.43 -7.12 -40.79
CA HIS A 663 36.98 -7.39 -40.61
C HIS A 663 36.39 -8.10 -39.35
N SER A 664 35.45 -7.36 -38.72
CA SER A 664 34.12 -7.83 -38.23
C SER A 664 33.94 -8.39 -36.79
N ALA A 665 32.66 -8.53 -36.44
CA ALA A 665 32.05 -9.16 -35.25
C ALA A 665 32.40 -8.60 -33.84
N LYS A 666 31.62 -7.61 -33.40
CA LYS A 666 31.23 -7.52 -31.98
C LYS A 666 30.08 -8.53 -31.73
N PRO A 667 30.03 -9.23 -30.57
CA PRO A 667 28.81 -9.91 -30.15
C PRO A 667 27.69 -8.88 -29.93
N SER A 668 26.51 -9.12 -30.50
CA SER A 668 25.33 -8.27 -30.28
C SER A 668 24.50 -8.79 -29.13
N ILE A 669 23.87 -7.88 -28.37
CA ILE A 669 22.81 -8.23 -27.43
C ILE A 669 21.55 -8.54 -28.25
N HIS A 670 21.19 -9.82 -28.42
CA HIS A 670 19.94 -10.20 -29.08
C HIS A 670 19.43 -11.60 -28.71
N GLU A 671 18.76 -11.73 -27.56
CA GLU A 671 17.98 -12.94 -27.22
C GLU A 671 16.86 -12.63 -26.22
N SER A 672 15.96 -11.69 -26.55
CA SER A 672 14.81 -11.28 -25.70
C SER A 672 13.69 -10.56 -26.49
N GLN A 673 13.29 -11.05 -27.67
CA GLN A 673 12.23 -10.40 -28.45
C GLN A 673 11.17 -11.32 -29.09
N ASP A 674 11.49 -12.59 -29.39
CA ASP A 674 10.55 -13.47 -30.10
C ASP A 674 9.35 -13.95 -29.25
N PHE A 675 9.45 -13.90 -27.92
CA PHE A 675 8.37 -14.35 -27.02
C PHE A 675 7.16 -13.40 -26.94
N TYR A 676 7.26 -12.16 -27.44
CA TYR A 676 6.21 -11.13 -27.30
C TYR A 676 5.35 -10.91 -28.54
N HIS A 677 5.59 -11.65 -29.64
CA HIS A 677 4.84 -11.48 -30.89
C HIS A 677 3.68 -12.48 -31.07
N ASP A 678 3.84 -13.71 -30.59
CA ASP A 678 2.89 -14.83 -30.78
C ASP A 678 1.56 -14.65 -30.00
N GLU A 679 1.60 -14.13 -28.77
CA GLU A 679 0.36 -13.84 -28.01
C GLU A 679 -0.53 -12.79 -28.70
N LYS A 680 0.08 -11.77 -29.31
CA LYS A 680 -0.66 -10.67 -29.96
C LYS A 680 -1.33 -11.04 -31.28
N GLU A 681 -0.88 -12.09 -31.95
CA GLU A 681 -1.65 -12.64 -33.09
C GLU A 681 -2.82 -13.50 -32.58
N LYS A 682 -2.59 -14.32 -31.54
CA LYS A 682 -3.62 -15.19 -30.94
C LYS A 682 -4.77 -14.43 -30.28
N GLU A 683 -4.54 -13.24 -29.73
CA GLU A 683 -5.64 -12.34 -29.32
C GLU A 683 -6.40 -11.77 -30.53
N ARG A 684 -5.69 -11.34 -31.58
CA ARG A 684 -6.28 -10.74 -32.78
C ARG A 684 -7.08 -11.71 -33.65
N GLU A 685 -6.85 -13.02 -33.54
CA GLU A 685 -7.71 -14.02 -34.16
C GLU A 685 -8.98 -14.28 -33.33
N LYS A 686 -8.89 -14.34 -32.00
CA LYS A 686 -10.06 -14.49 -31.12
C LYS A 686 -11.05 -13.32 -31.25
N GLU A 687 -10.57 -12.08 -31.36
CA GLU A 687 -11.45 -10.92 -31.61
C GLU A 687 -12.20 -11.04 -32.96
N LYS A 688 -11.56 -11.61 -34.00
CA LYS A 688 -12.18 -11.81 -35.31
C LYS A 688 -13.29 -12.87 -35.29
N GLU A 689 -13.11 -13.97 -34.55
CA GLU A 689 -14.15 -15.00 -34.42
C GLU A 689 -15.38 -14.47 -33.67
N VAL A 690 -15.19 -13.78 -32.54
CA VAL A 690 -16.28 -13.17 -31.77
C VAL A 690 -17.06 -12.15 -32.62
N GLY A 691 -16.36 -11.31 -33.39
CA GLY A 691 -16.98 -10.37 -34.33
C GLY A 691 -17.75 -11.02 -35.48
N LYS A 692 -17.45 -12.28 -35.81
CA LYS A 692 -18.14 -13.05 -36.86
C LYS A 692 -19.44 -13.68 -36.32
N ALA A 693 -19.37 -14.33 -35.15
CA ALA A 693 -20.51 -14.94 -34.48
C ALA A 693 -21.61 -13.93 -34.10
N GLY A 694 -21.25 -12.66 -33.84
CA GLY A 694 -22.21 -11.58 -33.64
C GLY A 694 -23.08 -11.29 -34.87
N LYS A 695 -22.49 -11.26 -36.07
CA LYS A 695 -23.17 -10.89 -37.31
C LYS A 695 -24.09 -11.97 -37.89
N GLU A 696 -23.88 -13.24 -37.54
CA GLU A 696 -24.80 -14.31 -37.94
C GLU A 696 -26.09 -14.26 -37.11
N LYS A 697 -26.00 -14.01 -35.79
CA LYS A 697 -27.16 -13.84 -34.90
C LYS A 697 -27.99 -12.58 -35.16
N GLU A 698 -27.43 -11.60 -35.85
CA GLU A 698 -28.16 -10.40 -36.29
C GLU A 698 -28.97 -10.68 -37.56
N LYS A 699 -28.38 -11.42 -38.53
CA LYS A 699 -29.08 -11.86 -39.76
C LYS A 699 -30.18 -12.90 -39.53
N GLU A 700 -30.11 -13.66 -38.45
CA GLU A 700 -31.16 -14.63 -38.08
C GLU A 700 -32.39 -13.98 -37.42
N LYS A 701 -32.37 -12.65 -37.19
CA LYS A 701 -33.51 -11.87 -36.66
C LYS A 701 -34.21 -10.98 -37.68
N GLU A 702 -33.73 -10.92 -38.92
CA GLU A 702 -34.24 -10.04 -39.99
C GLU A 702 -34.74 -10.87 -41.18
N LYS A 703 -35.44 -11.97 -40.90
CA LYS A 703 -35.92 -12.95 -41.88
C LYS A 703 -37.22 -13.63 -41.47
#